data_AF-A0A418B7G0-F1
#
_entry.id   AF-A0A418B7G0-F1
#
_cell.length_a   1.000
_cell.length_b   1.000
_cell.length_c   1.000
_cell.angle_alpha   90.00
_cell.angle_beta   90.00
_cell.angle_gamma   90.00
#
_symmetry.space_group_name_H-M   'P 1'
#
loop_
_entity.id
_entity.type
_entity.pdbx_description
1 polymer ?
#
loop_
_entity_poly.entity_id
_entity_poly.type
_entity_poly.pdbx_seq_one_letter_code
_entity_poly.pdbx_strand_id
1 'polypeptide(L)'
;MQLLIPTKQVNKATGAVCPAHAKTKLLARTKAQKSTVMLGGQRTAEKIVSSYVTFNGDLTPRAKQQLSASELIKRAEKLDYYLQLAYGYAKQIEEMAPIATVSLPLVQQSWDSRRHLPPFRTSPEFTDMRYTAVRTRDPIKFTHDGYTLRVKELGKDVKVFITITMYNEPSSQLDSTLRGLANGIAYMCEQQGYDYWQHVVISIVADGRSKINPSMLTYLAKLGLFDKATLVQISMGIAAEVHLFEATVQLPTATDGMFYPPIQVIFALKESNNGKLHSHLWFFNGFCEQLQPKYTVLVDVGTIPAETSVYRLIRSMERNPQIGGVAGEIAVDRPQFLNPVIAAQHFEYKIANIMDASLQSVFGFIGVLPGAFSAYRYEAIRAIDGEGPLVEYFKSLTSSKKELGLFVGNMYLAEDRILCFEILARKDCKWTMHYVKDAIASTDVPETLVDLIKQRRRWLNGSFFAGLFAIWNFGRVWRDTSHSIPRKCIFTLQFTYMALLNVLNWFLLSNLFLAFYYILSLALFYRSPVLLRVTLTVYFVLVGSLIVFALGNKPGRRTAGFYRASSYIMGLIMLGVHSSGFTGGTSIKHIVALQLNTANLDVTMEADKHKHEDVDSSFRVFRSVLLLTWLLSNGAWLYVATSSISCSCYLKYLSFTVATVNIIRFFGALVFLLFRITRGATRCVEKLYYLSAGECLPRFRPHNV
;
A
#
# COMPACT_ATOMS: atom_id res chain seq x y z
N MET A 1 44.81 33.25 16.24
CA MET A 1 45.68 33.23 17.43
C MET A 1 46.58 32.00 17.30
N GLN A 2 47.84 32.22 16.91
CA GLN A 2 48.88 31.19 16.79
C GLN A 2 49.19 30.61 18.17
N LEU A 3 49.39 29.30 18.27
CA LEU A 3 50.26 28.72 19.29
C LEU A 3 51.00 27.52 18.69
N LEU A 4 52.33 27.61 18.82
CA LEU A 4 53.40 26.83 18.22
C LEU A 4 53.98 25.88 19.28
N ILE A 5 54.08 24.59 18.93
CA ILE A 5 55.09 23.53 19.23
C ILE A 5 55.54 23.23 20.70
N PRO A 6 55.97 21.99 21.04
CA PRO A 6 57.28 21.49 20.63
C PRO A 6 57.32 20.02 20.15
N THR A 7 58.15 19.80 19.13
CA THR A 7 58.62 18.54 18.56
C THR A 7 59.72 17.90 19.42
N LYS A 8 59.74 16.56 19.53
CA LYS A 8 60.97 15.77 19.78
C LYS A 8 61.00 14.49 18.92
N GLN A 9 62.22 14.20 18.46
CA GLN A 9 62.70 13.28 17.42
C GLN A 9 62.38 11.77 17.64
N VAL A 10 61.88 11.04 16.63
CA VAL A 10 62.58 10.16 15.63
C VAL A 10 63.20 8.86 16.22
N ASN A 11 62.56 7.69 15.99
CA ASN A 11 63.03 6.61 15.09
C ASN A 11 62.26 5.25 15.20
N LYS A 12 61.91 4.71 14.03
CA LYS A 12 61.72 3.30 13.56
C LYS A 12 61.23 2.21 14.53
N ALA A 13 60.09 1.57 14.19
CA ALA A 13 60.04 0.17 13.68
C ALA A 13 58.60 -0.31 13.40
N THR A 14 58.38 -0.72 12.14
CA THR A 14 57.54 -1.84 11.66
C THR A 14 56.10 -2.06 12.17
N GLY A 15 55.15 -1.91 11.24
CA GLY A 15 54.09 -2.89 10.96
C GLY A 15 52.87 -2.89 11.87
N ALA A 16 51.74 -2.34 11.41
CA ALA A 16 50.44 -2.78 11.88
C ALA A 16 49.35 -2.58 10.82
N VAL A 17 48.79 -3.72 10.45
CA VAL A 17 47.65 -4.00 9.58
C VAL A 17 46.39 -3.29 10.08
N CYS A 18 45.61 -2.77 9.14
CA CYS A 18 44.25 -2.28 9.34
C CYS A 18 43.28 -3.48 9.45
N PRO A 19 42.44 -3.63 10.49
CA PRO A 19 41.35 -4.59 10.45
C PRO A 19 40.00 -3.87 10.38
N ALA A 20 39.43 -3.88 9.18
CA ALA A 20 37.99 -3.92 9.02
C ALA A 20 37.48 -5.33 9.38
N HIS A 21 36.22 -5.40 9.85
CA HIS A 21 35.38 -6.57 10.09
C HIS A 21 35.48 -7.29 11.44
N ALA A 22 34.52 -6.98 12.33
CA ALA A 22 33.93 -7.95 13.25
C ALA A 22 32.42 -7.69 13.38
N LYS A 23 31.60 -8.58 12.81
CA LYS A 23 30.17 -8.71 13.10
C LYS A 23 30.01 -9.63 14.31
N THR A 24 29.34 -9.19 15.37
CA THR A 24 28.96 -10.08 16.47
C THR A 24 27.47 -9.97 16.76
N LYS A 25 26.73 -11.04 16.47
CA LYS A 25 25.38 -11.33 16.98
C LYS A 25 25.51 -11.86 18.40
N LEU A 26 24.70 -11.39 19.35
CA LEU A 26 24.42 -12.11 20.60
C LEU A 26 22.99 -11.81 21.08
N LEU A 27 22.20 -12.88 21.20
CA LEU A 27 20.85 -12.94 21.76
C LEU A 27 20.94 -13.68 23.11
N ALA A 28 20.34 -13.16 24.18
CA ALA A 28 19.91 -13.96 25.32
C ALA A 28 18.69 -13.34 26.02
N ARG A 29 17.71 -14.20 26.32
CA ARG A 29 16.39 -13.89 26.88
C ARG A 29 16.33 -14.25 28.37
N THR A 30 15.60 -13.49 29.18
CA THR A 30 14.94 -14.03 30.39
C THR A 30 13.78 -13.16 30.83
N LYS A 31 12.64 -13.79 31.14
CA LYS A 31 11.33 -13.20 31.42
C LYS A 31 10.95 -13.49 32.88
N ALA A 32 10.56 -12.48 33.64
CA ALA A 32 9.66 -12.54 34.79
C ALA A 32 9.05 -11.14 35.01
N GLN A 33 7.73 -11.11 35.16
CA GLN A 33 6.84 -9.97 34.99
C GLN A 33 6.23 -9.58 36.34
N LYS A 34 6.30 -8.31 36.72
CA LYS A 34 5.26 -7.57 37.47
C LYS A 34 5.59 -6.07 37.43
N SER A 35 4.53 -5.28 37.31
CA SER A 35 4.43 -3.90 36.85
C SER A 35 4.81 -2.86 37.90
N THR A 36 5.88 -2.10 37.66
CA THR A 36 6.08 -0.71 38.10
C THR A 36 7.16 -0.08 37.20
N VAL A 37 6.95 1.15 36.72
CA VAL A 37 7.94 1.88 35.91
C VAL A 37 9.14 2.20 36.81
N MET A 38 10.24 1.46 36.64
CA MET A 38 11.53 1.71 37.28
C MET A 38 12.63 1.52 36.24
N LEU A 39 13.42 2.58 36.04
CA LEU A 39 14.59 2.65 35.15
C LEU A 39 15.57 1.51 35.46
N GLY A 40 15.89 0.70 34.45
CA GLY A 40 16.53 -0.60 34.57
C GLY A 40 18.05 -0.56 34.81
N GLY A 41 18.50 -0.04 35.95
CA GLY A 41 19.91 -0.03 36.35
C GLY A 41 20.37 -1.24 37.19
N GLN A 42 19.47 -1.93 37.92
CA GLN A 42 19.90 -2.91 38.93
C GLN A 42 19.88 -4.39 38.50
N ARG A 43 19.06 -4.82 37.52
CA ARG A 43 18.93 -6.26 37.17
C ARG A 43 20.04 -6.83 36.27
N THR A 44 20.93 -5.99 35.75
CA THR A 44 22.03 -6.43 34.88
C THR A 44 23.25 -6.88 35.69
N ALA A 45 23.43 -6.36 36.92
CA ALA A 45 24.55 -6.73 37.79
C ALA A 45 24.41 -8.15 38.39
N GLU A 46 23.19 -8.59 38.74
CA GLU A 46 22.97 -9.90 39.37
C GLU A 46 23.12 -11.09 38.42
N LYS A 47 22.87 -10.91 37.11
CA LYS A 47 23.03 -12.01 36.12
C LYS A 47 24.45 -12.28 35.68
N ILE A 48 25.35 -11.30 35.81
CA ILE A 48 26.76 -11.46 35.43
C ILE A 48 27.52 -12.28 36.48
N VAL A 49 27.05 -12.30 37.73
CA VAL A 49 27.68 -13.05 38.83
C VAL A 49 27.41 -14.56 38.73
N SER A 50 26.29 -15.01 38.11
CA SER A 50 25.91 -16.44 38.09
C SER A 50 26.44 -17.25 36.90
N SER A 51 27.17 -16.64 35.95
CA SER A 51 27.65 -17.33 34.73
C SER A 51 29.14 -17.69 34.76
N TYR A 52 29.82 -17.51 35.90
CA TYR A 52 31.25 -17.80 36.07
C TYR A 52 31.52 -19.04 36.93
N VAL A 53 30.80 -20.15 36.71
CA VAL A 53 31.20 -21.46 37.26
C VAL A 53 30.82 -22.54 36.25
N THR A 54 31.84 -23.07 35.55
CA THR A 54 32.05 -24.48 35.14
C THR A 54 32.91 -24.54 33.86
N PHE A 55 34.24 -24.61 34.01
CA PHE A 55 35.12 -25.52 33.27
C PHE A 55 36.56 -25.37 33.79
N ASN A 56 37.20 -26.49 34.12
CA ASN A 56 38.56 -26.57 34.66
C ASN A 56 39.62 -26.01 33.70
N GLY A 57 40.54 -25.20 34.23
CA GLY A 57 41.74 -24.69 33.56
C GLY A 57 42.21 -23.39 34.21
N ASP A 58 43.36 -23.42 34.89
CA ASP A 58 43.88 -22.34 35.74
C ASP A 58 43.93 -20.96 35.06
N LEU A 59 43.31 -19.97 35.71
CA LEU A 59 43.37 -18.55 35.32
C LEU A 59 44.57 -17.87 35.99
N THR A 60 45.32 -17.09 35.19
CA THR A 60 46.48 -16.28 35.64
C THR A 60 46.09 -15.20 36.66
N PRO A 61 47.05 -14.71 37.49
CA PRO A 61 46.78 -13.82 38.64
C PRO A 61 46.13 -12.46 38.31
N ARG A 62 45.98 -12.10 37.03
CA ARG A 62 45.32 -10.86 36.59
C ARG A 62 43.80 -10.95 36.45
N ALA A 63 43.20 -12.12 36.68
CA ALA A 63 41.75 -12.35 36.51
C ALA A 63 40.97 -12.51 37.84
N LYS A 64 41.43 -11.89 38.94
CA LYS A 64 40.71 -11.85 40.23
C LYS A 64 40.47 -10.41 40.73
N GLN A 65 39.90 -9.55 39.89
CA GLN A 65 39.13 -8.41 40.39
C GLN A 65 37.65 -8.69 40.14
N GLN A 66 37.01 -9.33 41.11
CA GLN A 66 35.55 -9.35 41.21
C GLN A 66 35.08 -7.91 41.46
N LEU A 67 34.66 -7.23 40.40
CA LEU A 67 34.00 -5.94 40.50
C LEU A 67 32.70 -6.14 41.30
N SER A 68 32.54 -5.38 42.39
CA SER A 68 31.33 -5.43 43.20
C SER A 68 30.11 -5.01 42.35
N ALA A 69 28.93 -5.55 42.65
CA ALA A 69 27.70 -5.22 41.91
C ALA A 69 27.42 -3.70 41.87
N SER A 70 27.78 -2.98 42.94
CA SER A 70 27.72 -1.51 43.01
C SER A 70 28.66 -0.81 42.03
N GLU A 71 29.85 -1.37 41.78
CA GLU A 71 30.82 -0.82 40.83
C GLU A 71 30.33 -1.01 39.39
N LEU A 72 29.69 -2.14 39.10
CA LEU A 72 29.09 -2.43 37.79
C LEU A 72 27.92 -1.48 37.48
N ILE A 73 27.06 -1.22 38.46
CA ILE A 73 25.94 -0.26 38.31
C ILE A 73 26.49 1.15 38.05
N LYS A 74 27.47 1.61 38.83
CA LYS A 74 28.11 2.93 38.62
C LYS A 74 28.75 3.05 37.23
N ARG A 75 29.37 1.98 36.72
CA ARG A 75 29.95 1.96 35.36
C ARG A 75 28.88 1.96 34.28
N ALA A 76 27.75 1.28 34.49
CA ALA A 76 26.62 1.30 33.58
C ALA A 76 25.95 2.69 33.52
N GLU A 77 25.74 3.33 34.67
CA GLU A 77 25.23 4.71 34.75
C GLU A 77 26.19 5.70 34.08
N LYS A 78 27.50 5.55 34.31
CA LYS A 78 28.52 6.38 33.67
C LYS A 78 28.58 6.17 32.16
N LEU A 79 28.40 4.93 31.69
CA LEU A 79 28.29 4.62 30.26
C LEU A 79 27.03 5.23 29.64
N ASP A 80 25.90 5.15 30.33
CA ASP A 80 24.64 5.76 29.88
C ASP A 80 24.76 7.29 29.80
N TYR A 81 25.38 7.91 30.80
CA TYR A 81 25.71 9.34 30.78
C TYR A 81 26.58 9.71 29.57
N TYR A 82 27.67 8.99 29.31
CA TYR A 82 28.52 9.27 28.15
C TYR A 82 27.81 9.00 26.82
N LEU A 83 26.94 7.99 26.75
CA LEU A 83 26.10 7.74 25.57
C LEU A 83 25.16 8.93 25.33
N GLN A 84 24.44 9.39 26.35
CA GLN A 84 23.55 10.54 26.24
C GLN A 84 24.31 11.80 25.82
N LEU A 85 25.51 12.02 26.39
CA LEU A 85 26.38 13.14 26.03
C LEU A 85 26.83 13.04 24.56
N ALA A 86 27.27 11.85 24.12
CA ALA A 86 27.65 11.61 22.73
C ALA A 86 26.49 11.78 21.74
N TYR A 87 25.28 11.34 22.11
CA TYR A 87 24.06 11.59 21.33
C TYR A 87 23.73 13.09 21.26
N GLY A 88 23.89 13.82 22.38
CA GLY A 88 23.70 15.27 22.43
C GLY A 88 24.66 16.02 21.50
N TYR A 89 25.96 15.70 21.56
CA TYR A 89 26.95 16.28 20.65
C TYR A 89 26.73 15.90 19.19
N ALA A 90 26.38 14.63 18.91
CA ALA A 90 26.07 14.19 17.55
C ALA A 90 24.88 14.96 16.95
N LYS A 91 23.84 15.20 17.75
CA LYS A 91 22.67 15.99 17.36
C LYS A 91 23.01 17.46 17.11
N GLN A 92 23.85 18.06 17.95
CA GLN A 92 24.35 19.44 17.73
C GLN A 92 25.18 19.53 16.44
N ILE A 93 26.04 18.55 16.16
CA ILE A 93 26.81 18.47 14.91
C ILE A 93 25.87 18.30 13.71
N GLU A 94 24.80 17.52 13.84
CA GLU A 94 23.78 17.32 12.80
C GLU A 94 23.06 18.62 12.44
N GLU A 95 22.64 19.38 13.45
CA GLU A 95 21.95 20.67 13.31
C GLU A 95 22.87 21.77 12.75
N MET A 96 24.19 21.74 13.06
CA MET A 96 25.14 22.75 12.60
C MET A 96 25.82 22.43 11.26
N ALA A 97 25.78 21.18 10.79
CA ALA A 97 26.51 20.79 9.59
C ALA A 97 25.79 21.27 8.31
N PRO A 98 26.48 22.03 7.43
CA PRO A 98 25.88 22.65 6.26
C PRO A 98 25.35 21.59 5.29
N ILE A 99 24.19 21.87 4.69
CA ILE A 99 23.64 21.03 3.62
C ILE A 99 24.44 21.30 2.35
N ALA A 100 25.30 20.35 1.99
CA ALA A 100 26.03 20.39 0.72
C ALA A 100 25.14 19.86 -0.40
N THR A 101 25.10 20.61 -1.50
CA THR A 101 24.46 20.16 -2.75
C THR A 101 25.49 20.18 -3.86
N VAL A 102 25.43 19.19 -4.74
CA VAL A 102 26.37 19.03 -5.85
C VAL A 102 25.58 19.05 -7.14
N SER A 103 25.94 19.93 -8.07
CA SER A 103 25.34 19.96 -9.41
C SER A 103 26.34 19.42 -10.42
N LEU A 104 25.91 18.44 -11.21
CA LEU A 104 26.73 17.82 -12.26
C LEU A 104 25.99 17.84 -13.59
N PRO A 105 26.67 18.04 -14.74
CA PRO A 105 26.04 18.09 -16.06
C PRO A 105 25.64 16.70 -16.61
N LEU A 106 25.09 15.82 -15.76
CA LEU A 106 24.76 14.44 -16.13
C LEU A 106 23.62 14.34 -17.14
N VAL A 107 22.67 15.28 -17.11
CA VAL A 107 21.58 15.29 -18.10
C VAL A 107 22.15 15.61 -19.46
N GLN A 108 23.05 16.58 -19.55
CA GLN A 108 23.76 16.90 -20.79
C GLN A 108 24.60 15.71 -21.28
N GLN A 109 25.38 15.08 -20.41
CA GLN A 109 26.16 13.87 -20.76
C GLN A 109 25.26 12.71 -21.24
N SER A 110 24.02 12.62 -20.75
CA SER A 110 23.06 11.62 -21.22
C SER A 110 22.69 11.77 -22.70
N TRP A 111 22.94 12.94 -23.30
CA TRP A 111 22.63 13.23 -24.70
C TRP A 111 23.71 12.72 -25.66
N ASP A 112 24.93 12.50 -25.19
CA ASP A 112 26.06 12.04 -26.04
C ASP A 112 25.75 10.69 -26.71
N SER A 113 24.92 9.88 -26.06
CA SER A 113 24.46 8.58 -26.57
C SER A 113 23.24 8.67 -27.51
N ARG A 114 22.69 9.87 -27.73
CA ARG A 114 21.43 10.07 -28.49
C ARG A 114 21.71 10.49 -29.92
N ARG A 115 20.86 10.00 -30.83
CA ARG A 115 20.92 10.33 -32.25
C ARG A 115 20.45 11.76 -32.55
N HIS A 116 19.47 12.24 -31.78
CA HIS A 116 18.93 13.59 -31.85
C HIS A 116 19.07 14.28 -30.50
N LEU A 117 19.39 15.57 -30.52
CA LEU A 117 19.50 16.39 -29.32
C LEU A 117 18.12 16.91 -28.88
N PRO A 118 17.87 17.04 -27.56
CA PRO A 118 16.60 17.58 -27.08
C PRO A 118 16.45 19.07 -27.42
N PRO A 119 15.21 19.59 -27.49
CA PRO A 119 14.96 20.98 -27.85
C PRO A 119 15.51 21.97 -26.80
N PHE A 120 15.29 21.74 -25.50
CA PHE A 120 15.73 22.64 -24.43
C PHE A 120 17.14 22.26 -23.93
N ARG A 121 18.10 23.18 -24.04
CA ARG A 121 19.53 22.89 -23.79
C ARG A 121 20.32 23.98 -23.08
N THR A 122 19.79 25.19 -22.99
CA THR A 122 20.56 26.39 -22.62
C THR A 122 20.59 26.68 -21.11
N SER A 123 19.57 26.24 -20.37
CA SER A 123 19.47 26.49 -18.93
C SER A 123 20.08 25.34 -18.12
N PRO A 124 20.74 25.63 -16.98
CA PRO A 124 21.19 24.63 -16.00
C PRO A 124 20.10 23.64 -15.59
N GLU A 125 18.82 24.05 -15.64
CA GLU A 125 17.67 23.18 -15.40
C GLU A 125 17.68 21.91 -16.26
N PHE A 126 18.10 22.05 -17.52
CA PHE A 126 18.08 20.99 -18.52
C PHE A 126 19.42 20.28 -18.68
N THR A 127 20.51 20.85 -18.19
CA THR A 127 21.86 20.25 -18.32
C THR A 127 22.31 19.53 -17.06
N ASP A 128 21.95 20.07 -15.89
CA ASP A 128 22.54 19.66 -14.63
C ASP A 128 21.56 18.81 -13.81
N MET A 129 22.09 17.81 -13.12
CA MET A 129 21.45 17.05 -12.07
C MET A 129 21.98 17.55 -10.72
N ARG A 130 21.07 17.94 -9.82
CA ARG A 130 21.40 18.35 -8.45
C ARG A 130 21.26 17.16 -7.50
N TYR A 131 22.34 16.84 -6.81
CA TYR A 131 22.41 15.82 -5.78
C TYR A 131 22.42 16.44 -4.38
N THR A 132 21.60 15.88 -3.49
CA THR A 132 21.55 16.24 -2.06
C THR A 132 21.51 14.98 -1.20
N ALA A 133 22.45 14.85 -0.26
CA ALA A 133 22.44 13.79 0.76
C ALA A 133 21.58 14.22 1.96
N VAL A 134 20.37 13.67 2.06
CA VAL A 134 19.43 14.00 3.14
C VAL A 134 19.71 13.12 4.34
N ARG A 135 20.06 13.76 5.46
CA ARG A 135 20.41 13.11 6.74
C ARG A 135 19.21 12.98 7.67
N THR A 136 18.18 13.82 7.47
CA THR A 136 16.96 13.81 8.26
C THR A 136 16.29 12.44 8.20
N ARG A 137 16.12 11.82 9.38
CA ARG A 137 15.44 10.53 9.53
C ARG A 137 13.92 10.64 9.50
N ASP A 138 13.38 11.79 9.93
CA ASP A 138 11.95 12.06 10.01
C ASP A 138 11.52 12.92 8.82
N PRO A 139 10.81 12.39 7.82
CA PRO A 139 10.44 13.14 6.63
C PRO A 139 9.65 14.43 6.92
N ILE A 140 8.93 14.49 8.05
CA ILE A 140 8.15 15.68 8.47
C ILE A 140 9.09 16.87 8.71
N LYS A 141 10.31 16.62 9.18
CA LYS A 141 11.30 17.68 9.48
C LYS A 141 12.11 18.12 8.26
N PHE A 142 11.91 17.52 7.09
CA PHE A 142 12.70 17.77 5.89
C PHE A 142 12.89 19.27 5.58
N THR A 143 11.80 20.05 5.58
CA THR A 143 11.88 21.50 5.32
C THR A 143 12.46 22.26 6.51
N HIS A 144 12.09 21.88 7.74
CA HIS A 144 12.55 22.53 8.97
C HIS A 144 14.07 22.38 9.16
N ASP A 145 14.63 21.23 8.77
CA ASP A 145 16.06 20.93 8.85
C ASP A 145 16.87 21.63 7.74
N GLY A 146 16.23 22.44 6.88
CA GLY A 146 16.86 23.32 5.91
C GLY A 146 16.98 22.76 4.48
N TYR A 147 16.49 21.55 4.21
CA TYR A 147 16.55 20.98 2.86
C TYR A 147 15.54 21.67 1.93
N THR A 148 15.99 22.11 0.76
CA THR A 148 15.15 22.77 -0.24
C THR A 148 15.27 22.05 -1.59
N LEU A 149 14.12 21.63 -2.12
CA LEU A 149 13.95 21.03 -3.44
C LEU A 149 14.23 22.06 -4.52
N ARG A 150 14.89 21.63 -5.59
CA ARG A 150 15.25 22.47 -6.73
C ARG A 150 14.05 23.17 -7.35
N VAL A 151 12.92 22.47 -7.46
CA VAL A 151 11.68 23.06 -8.03
C VAL A 151 11.21 24.27 -7.24
N LYS A 152 11.37 24.26 -5.91
CA LYS A 152 11.03 25.39 -5.04
C LYS A 152 12.02 26.55 -5.21
N GLU A 153 13.31 26.25 -5.31
CA GLU A 153 14.35 27.27 -5.56
C GLU A 153 14.14 27.98 -6.91
N LEU A 154 13.65 27.25 -7.91
CA LEU A 154 13.29 27.82 -9.22
C LEU A 154 11.97 28.62 -9.20
N GLY A 155 11.29 28.72 -8.06
CA GLY A 155 10.06 29.51 -7.91
C GLY A 155 8.87 28.98 -8.72
N LYS A 156 8.85 27.68 -9.05
CA LYS A 156 7.79 27.10 -9.90
C LYS A 156 6.51 26.83 -9.10
N ASP A 157 5.38 27.26 -9.66
CA ASP A 157 4.05 26.99 -9.13
C ASP A 157 3.63 25.55 -9.45
N VAL A 158 3.73 24.63 -8.49
CA VAL A 158 3.40 23.21 -8.71
C VAL A 158 1.90 22.99 -8.51
N LYS A 159 1.18 22.66 -9.58
CA LYS A 159 -0.26 22.30 -9.51
C LYS A 159 -0.48 20.81 -9.34
N VAL A 160 0.34 19.99 -10.01
CA VAL A 160 0.22 18.53 -10.04
C VAL A 160 1.53 17.90 -9.60
N PHE A 161 1.50 17.14 -8.52
CA PHE A 161 2.65 16.38 -8.06
C PHE A 161 2.36 14.89 -8.10
N ILE A 162 3.07 14.17 -8.95
CA ILE A 162 2.93 12.73 -9.17
C ILE A 162 4.01 12.01 -8.38
N THR A 163 3.68 10.93 -7.70
CA THR A 163 4.66 10.03 -7.09
C THR A 163 4.61 8.65 -7.73
N ILE A 164 5.80 8.13 -8.01
CA ILE A 164 6.02 6.76 -8.46
C ILE A 164 6.74 6.04 -7.33
N THR A 165 6.06 5.07 -6.69
CA THR A 165 6.70 4.24 -5.67
C THR A 165 7.31 2.98 -6.28
N MET A 166 8.47 2.60 -5.75
CA MET A 166 9.32 1.57 -6.34
C MET A 166 10.10 0.80 -5.28
N TYR A 167 10.33 -0.49 -5.52
CA TYR A 167 11.09 -1.39 -4.66
C TYR A 167 12.21 -2.13 -5.39
N ASN A 168 11.89 -3.14 -6.21
CA ASN A 168 12.87 -4.02 -6.87
C ASN A 168 12.50 -4.39 -8.31
N GLU A 169 11.61 -3.60 -8.92
CA GLU A 169 11.09 -3.77 -10.26
C GLU A 169 12.16 -3.52 -11.33
N PRO A 170 12.05 -4.15 -12.51
CA PRO A 170 13.02 -3.95 -13.60
C PRO A 170 12.85 -2.59 -14.31
N SER A 171 13.91 -2.14 -14.98
CA SER A 171 13.94 -0.90 -15.81
C SER A 171 12.81 -0.75 -16.81
N SER A 172 12.34 -1.85 -17.41
CA SER A 172 11.24 -1.83 -18.36
C SER A 172 9.93 -1.29 -17.77
N GLN A 173 9.66 -1.54 -16.49
CA GLN A 173 8.44 -1.08 -15.84
C GLN A 173 8.45 0.43 -15.60
N LEU A 174 9.58 0.98 -15.14
CA LEU A 174 9.74 2.42 -14.96
C LEU A 174 9.74 3.18 -16.29
N ASP A 175 10.42 2.67 -17.33
CA ASP A 175 10.39 3.26 -18.67
C ASP A 175 8.96 3.34 -19.21
N SER A 176 8.19 2.25 -19.12
CA SER A 176 6.79 2.22 -19.56
C SER A 176 5.91 3.20 -18.77
N THR A 177 6.09 3.25 -17.44
CA THR A 177 5.36 4.17 -16.55
C THR A 177 5.66 5.63 -16.89
N LEU A 178 6.94 5.99 -17.04
CA LEU A 178 7.38 7.34 -17.37
C LEU A 178 6.90 7.76 -18.76
N ARG A 179 6.90 6.88 -19.76
CA ARG A 179 6.33 7.17 -21.09
C ARG A 179 4.83 7.38 -21.03
N GLY A 180 4.09 6.59 -20.26
CA GLY A 180 2.65 6.81 -20.04
C GLY A 180 2.37 8.19 -19.43
N LEU A 181 3.14 8.57 -18.41
CA LEU A 181 3.06 9.90 -17.80
C LEU A 181 3.50 11.02 -18.74
N ALA A 182 4.54 10.82 -19.55
CA ALA A 182 5.01 11.78 -20.54
C ALA A 182 3.94 12.09 -21.59
N ASN A 183 3.24 11.06 -22.10
CA ASN A 183 2.07 11.24 -22.96
C ASN A 183 0.97 12.04 -22.25
N GLY A 184 0.72 11.76 -20.96
CA GLY A 184 -0.25 12.51 -20.18
C GLY A 184 0.11 13.97 -19.96
N ILE A 185 1.39 14.27 -19.75
CA ILE A 185 1.90 15.65 -19.65
C ILE A 185 1.77 16.35 -21.00
N ALA A 186 2.11 15.69 -22.11
CA ALA A 186 1.91 16.22 -23.46
C ALA A 186 0.45 16.61 -23.71
N TYR A 187 -0.49 15.72 -23.38
CA TYR A 187 -1.91 16.01 -23.47
C TYR A 187 -2.33 17.20 -22.58
N MET A 188 -1.81 17.32 -21.36
CA MET A 188 -2.08 18.50 -20.51
C MET A 188 -1.56 19.80 -21.15
N CYS A 189 -0.37 19.75 -21.75
CA CYS A 189 0.22 20.88 -22.45
C CYS A 189 -0.61 21.29 -23.68
N GLU A 190 -1.18 20.33 -24.41
CA GLU A 190 -2.12 20.62 -25.50
C GLU A 190 -3.41 21.29 -25.00
N GLN A 191 -3.91 20.89 -23.82
CA GLN A 191 -5.16 21.43 -23.28
C GLN A 191 -5.01 22.77 -22.53
N GLN A 192 -3.81 23.10 -22.04
CA GLN A 192 -3.59 24.25 -21.14
C GLN A 192 -2.47 25.19 -21.62
N GLY A 193 -1.79 24.88 -22.72
CA GLY A 193 -0.63 25.61 -23.24
C GLY A 193 0.67 24.84 -23.00
N TYR A 194 1.64 25.02 -23.90
CA TYR A 194 2.87 24.22 -23.92
C TYR A 194 3.62 24.26 -22.58
N ASP A 195 3.69 25.42 -21.93
CA ASP A 195 4.41 25.62 -20.66
C ASP A 195 3.76 24.96 -19.44
N TYR A 196 2.62 24.29 -19.59
CA TYR A 196 1.94 23.63 -18.48
C TYR A 196 2.78 22.53 -17.82
N TRP A 197 3.78 21.96 -18.52
CA TRP A 197 4.74 21.02 -17.94
C TRP A 197 5.47 21.59 -16.71
N GLN A 198 5.63 22.91 -16.62
CA GLN A 198 6.27 23.58 -15.47
C GLN A 198 5.45 23.43 -14.18
N HIS A 199 4.14 23.20 -14.30
CA HIS A 199 3.23 22.98 -13.18
C HIS A 199 3.13 21.51 -12.75
N VAL A 200 3.85 20.60 -13.43
CA VAL A 200 3.84 19.16 -13.17
C VAL A 200 5.21 18.69 -12.70
N VAL A 201 5.24 17.99 -11.57
CA VAL A 201 6.45 17.38 -11.01
C VAL A 201 6.22 15.89 -10.81
N ILE A 202 7.25 15.08 -11.08
CA ILE A 202 7.26 13.65 -10.78
C ILE A 202 8.30 13.35 -9.71
N SER A 203 7.91 12.70 -8.64
CA SER A 203 8.82 12.09 -7.68
C SER A 203 8.91 10.59 -7.92
N ILE A 204 10.11 10.03 -7.92
CA ILE A 204 10.36 8.59 -7.99
C ILE A 204 10.98 8.21 -6.66
N VAL A 205 10.28 7.44 -5.82
CA VAL A 205 10.76 7.08 -4.48
C VAL A 205 11.10 5.58 -4.44
N ALA A 206 12.40 5.30 -4.40
CA ALA A 206 12.94 3.94 -4.30
C ALA A 206 13.13 3.49 -2.85
N ASP A 207 12.54 2.36 -2.48
CA ASP A 207 12.55 1.83 -1.11
C ASP A 207 13.73 0.89 -0.83
N GLY A 208 14.89 1.51 -0.57
CA GLY A 208 16.08 0.82 -0.10
C GLY A 208 17.13 0.61 -1.21
N ARG A 209 18.28 1.26 -1.06
CA ARG A 209 19.39 1.24 -2.01
C ARG A 209 19.93 -0.15 -2.28
N SER A 210 19.95 -1.02 -1.29
CA SER A 210 20.43 -2.40 -1.45
C SER A 210 19.42 -3.35 -2.11
N LYS A 211 18.16 -2.90 -2.26
CA LYS A 211 17.05 -3.73 -2.78
C LYS A 211 16.68 -3.39 -4.21
N ILE A 212 17.01 -2.18 -4.65
CA ILE A 212 16.75 -1.71 -6.01
C ILE A 212 17.38 -2.64 -7.05
N ASN A 213 16.67 -2.86 -8.14
CA ASN A 213 17.17 -3.67 -9.25
C ASN A 213 18.37 -2.98 -9.91
N PRO A 214 19.50 -3.69 -10.17
CA PRO A 214 20.65 -3.07 -10.82
C PRO A 214 20.34 -2.43 -12.18
N SER A 215 19.43 -3.03 -12.97
CA SER A 215 19.01 -2.46 -14.26
C SER A 215 18.31 -1.10 -14.11
N MET A 216 17.66 -0.86 -12.97
CA MET A 216 17.00 0.40 -12.64
C MET A 216 18.00 1.53 -12.51
N LEU A 217 19.08 1.31 -11.76
CA LEU A 217 20.14 2.30 -11.56
C LEU A 217 20.85 2.62 -12.88
N THR A 218 21.10 1.61 -13.72
CA THR A 218 21.64 1.81 -15.06
C THR A 218 20.71 2.66 -15.92
N TYR A 219 19.40 2.41 -15.85
CA TYR A 219 18.41 3.18 -16.60
C TYR A 219 18.32 4.64 -16.11
N LEU A 220 18.27 4.87 -14.78
CA LEU A 220 18.27 6.21 -14.21
C LEU A 220 19.54 6.99 -14.54
N ALA A 221 20.70 6.33 -14.55
CA ALA A 221 21.95 6.93 -15.00
C ALA A 221 21.89 7.34 -16.49
N LYS A 222 21.31 6.51 -17.35
CA LYS A 222 21.07 6.85 -18.77
C LYS A 222 20.12 8.03 -18.96
N LEU A 223 19.27 8.34 -18.00
CA LEU A 223 18.41 9.53 -18.03
C LEU A 223 19.10 10.78 -17.44
N GLY A 224 20.30 10.64 -16.87
CA GLY A 224 20.97 11.71 -16.11
C GLY A 224 20.36 11.94 -14.72
N LEU A 225 19.61 10.97 -14.18
CA LEU A 225 18.90 11.04 -12.89
C LEU A 225 19.62 10.31 -11.75
N PHE A 226 20.77 9.68 -12.03
CA PHE A 226 21.53 8.95 -11.02
C PHE A 226 23.00 8.87 -11.42
N ASP A 227 23.87 9.06 -10.44
CA ASP A 227 25.28 8.69 -10.58
C ASP A 227 25.74 7.98 -9.30
N LYS A 228 26.54 6.93 -9.49
CA LYS A 228 27.06 6.12 -8.38
C LYS A 228 28.25 6.81 -7.71
N ALA A 229 29.05 7.59 -8.45
CA ALA A 229 30.25 8.23 -7.92
C ALA A 229 29.92 9.37 -6.94
N THR A 230 28.77 10.03 -7.13
CA THR A 230 28.25 11.07 -6.23
C THR A 230 27.62 10.58 -4.93
N LEU A 231 27.41 9.26 -4.76
CA LEU A 231 26.75 8.74 -3.56
C LEU A 231 27.61 8.90 -2.30
N VAL A 232 27.24 9.88 -1.50
CA VAL A 232 27.81 10.13 -0.17
C VAL A 232 26.97 9.40 0.88
N GLN A 233 27.40 8.20 1.28
CA GLN A 233 26.71 7.41 2.32
C GLN A 233 26.80 8.04 3.71
N ILE A 234 27.95 8.67 4.01
CA ILE A 234 28.20 9.39 5.26
C ILE A 234 28.62 10.80 4.87
N SER A 235 27.79 11.78 5.20
CA SER A 235 28.11 13.19 5.01
C SER A 235 28.37 13.82 6.37
N MET A 236 29.55 14.39 6.58
CA MET A 236 29.95 15.01 7.86
C MET A 236 29.78 14.09 9.09
N GLY A 237 30.06 12.79 8.93
CA GLY A 237 29.95 11.80 10.01
C GLY A 237 28.54 11.24 10.25
N ILE A 238 27.53 11.69 9.50
CA ILE A 238 26.13 11.27 9.63
C ILE A 238 25.70 10.50 8.38
N ALA A 239 25.06 9.35 8.59
CA ALA A 239 24.56 8.53 7.49
C ALA A 239 23.39 9.24 6.78
N ALA A 240 23.39 9.21 5.45
CA ALA A 240 22.25 9.66 4.66
C ALA A 240 21.07 8.69 4.84
N GLU A 241 19.87 9.23 5.06
CA GLU A 241 18.62 8.46 5.05
C GLU A 241 18.06 8.37 3.62
N VAL A 242 18.16 9.46 2.85
CA VAL A 242 17.71 9.54 1.46
C VAL A 242 18.73 10.28 0.61
N HIS A 243 18.98 9.74 -0.58
CA HIS A 243 19.74 10.40 -1.63
C HIS A 243 18.77 11.03 -2.64
N LEU A 244 18.76 12.36 -2.73
CA LEU A 244 17.93 13.10 -3.68
C LEU A 244 18.74 13.46 -4.93
N PHE A 245 18.17 13.16 -6.09
CA PHE A 245 18.69 13.53 -7.40
C PHE A 245 17.58 14.28 -8.15
N GLU A 246 17.83 15.54 -8.51
CA GLU A 246 16.81 16.44 -9.07
C GLU A 246 17.24 16.98 -10.43
N ALA A 247 16.46 16.71 -11.47
CA ALA A 247 16.74 17.19 -12.82
C ALA A 247 15.47 17.30 -13.68
N THR A 248 15.53 18.14 -14.71
CA THR A 248 14.49 18.19 -15.74
C THR A 248 14.95 17.41 -16.97
N VAL A 249 14.27 16.30 -17.26
CA VAL A 249 14.62 15.38 -18.35
C VAL A 249 13.69 15.53 -19.53
N GLN A 250 14.22 15.30 -20.73
CA GLN A 250 13.44 15.29 -21.98
C GLN A 250 13.54 13.89 -22.60
N LEU A 251 12.40 13.21 -22.69
CA LEU A 251 12.32 11.83 -23.20
C LEU A 251 12.04 11.85 -24.70
N PRO A 252 12.74 11.02 -25.51
CA PRO A 252 12.42 10.86 -26.92
C PRO A 252 11.10 10.08 -27.09
N THR A 253 10.31 10.49 -28.07
CA THR A 253 9.09 9.79 -28.49
C THR A 253 9.42 8.60 -29.39
N ALA A 254 8.40 7.85 -29.82
CA ALA A 254 8.58 6.79 -30.81
C ALA A 254 8.89 7.34 -32.22
N THR A 255 8.51 8.58 -32.49
CA THR A 255 8.79 9.28 -33.76
C THR A 255 10.19 9.87 -33.71
N ASP A 256 11.00 9.56 -34.72
CA ASP A 256 12.39 10.01 -34.76
C ASP A 256 12.49 11.54 -34.74
N GLY A 257 13.41 12.09 -33.94
CA GLY A 257 13.60 13.53 -33.77
C GLY A 257 12.55 14.24 -32.88
N MET A 258 11.47 13.58 -32.46
CA MET A 258 10.42 14.19 -31.64
C MET A 258 10.60 13.86 -30.16
N PHE A 259 10.39 14.86 -29.29
CA PHE A 259 10.53 14.75 -27.84
C PHE A 259 9.22 15.07 -27.12
N TYR A 260 8.99 14.40 -26.00
CA TYR A 260 7.94 14.81 -25.06
C TYR A 260 8.29 16.17 -24.43
N PRO A 261 7.29 16.91 -23.90
CA PRO A 261 7.59 18.07 -23.06
C PRO A 261 8.54 17.73 -21.91
N PRO A 262 9.32 18.71 -21.42
CA PRO A 262 10.24 18.48 -20.31
C PRO A 262 9.51 17.95 -19.06
N ILE A 263 10.18 17.05 -18.34
CA ILE A 263 9.63 16.40 -17.15
C ILE A 263 10.55 16.72 -15.97
N GLN A 264 9.99 17.40 -14.98
CA GLN A 264 10.70 17.71 -13.73
C GLN A 264 10.67 16.48 -12.82
N VAL A 265 11.84 15.92 -12.52
CA VAL A 265 11.96 14.66 -11.78
C VAL A 265 12.76 14.85 -10.49
N ILE A 266 12.19 14.38 -9.39
CA ILE A 266 12.85 14.21 -8.09
C ILE A 266 13.02 12.70 -7.86
N PHE A 267 14.22 12.18 -8.03
CA PHE A 267 14.53 10.80 -7.68
C PHE A 267 15.05 10.71 -6.24
N ALA A 268 14.28 10.06 -5.37
CA ALA A 268 14.59 9.85 -3.96
C ALA A 268 14.94 8.38 -3.71
N LEU A 269 16.21 8.10 -3.45
CA LEU A 269 16.73 6.78 -3.15
C LEU A 269 16.95 6.62 -1.64
N LYS A 270 16.05 5.88 -0.97
CA LYS A 270 16.16 5.61 0.46
C LYS A 270 17.32 4.66 0.74
N GLU A 271 18.07 4.90 1.79
CA GLU A 271 19.17 3.99 2.19
C GLU A 271 18.59 2.70 2.79
N SER A 272 17.58 2.84 3.66
CA SER A 272 16.87 1.75 4.33
C SER A 272 15.58 1.35 3.59
N ASN A 273 15.17 0.08 3.74
CA ASN A 273 13.86 -0.39 3.28
C ASN A 273 12.87 -0.33 4.45
N ASN A 274 11.92 0.61 4.36
CA ASN A 274 10.89 0.85 5.38
C ASN A 274 9.46 0.70 4.82
N GLY A 275 9.31 0.13 3.63
CA GLY A 275 8.02 -0.12 2.97
C GLY A 275 7.45 1.07 2.20
N LYS A 276 6.46 0.75 1.36
CA LYS A 276 5.72 1.70 0.50
C LYS A 276 5.11 2.87 1.29
N LEU A 277 4.51 2.60 2.44
CA LEU A 277 3.89 3.63 3.27
C LEU A 277 4.91 4.69 3.73
N HIS A 278 6.15 4.29 4.02
CA HIS A 278 7.22 5.23 4.38
C HIS A 278 7.72 6.01 3.15
N SER A 279 7.63 5.44 1.95
CA SER A 279 7.89 6.19 0.72
C SER A 279 6.81 7.25 0.46
N HIS A 280 5.54 6.94 0.74
CA HIS A 280 4.46 7.93 0.75
C HIS A 280 4.67 9.02 1.81
N LEU A 281 5.24 8.69 2.98
CA LEU A 281 5.54 9.67 4.03
C LEU A 281 6.54 10.73 3.54
N TRP A 282 7.61 10.31 2.85
CA TRP A 282 8.53 11.22 2.18
C TRP A 282 7.83 12.11 1.15
N PHE A 283 6.97 11.51 0.32
CA PHE A 283 6.24 12.25 -0.70
C PHE A 283 5.28 13.29 -0.10
N PHE A 284 4.39 12.89 0.80
CA PHE A 284 3.31 13.74 1.30
C PHE A 284 3.73 14.74 2.39
N ASN A 285 4.50 14.28 3.39
CA ASN A 285 4.87 15.11 4.53
C ASN A 285 6.26 15.75 4.38
N GLY A 286 7.10 15.22 3.49
CA GLY A 286 8.38 15.85 3.12
C GLY A 286 8.20 16.79 1.94
N PHE A 287 7.96 16.23 0.75
CA PHE A 287 8.01 17.00 -0.51
C PHE A 287 6.75 17.84 -0.77
N CYS A 288 5.55 17.27 -0.58
CA CYS A 288 4.30 18.02 -0.80
C CYS A 288 4.12 19.13 0.24
N GLU A 289 4.54 18.94 1.48
CA GLU A 289 4.49 20.02 2.48
C GLU A 289 5.39 21.20 2.08
N GLN A 290 6.47 20.92 1.34
CA GLN A 290 7.34 21.98 0.82
C GLN A 290 6.79 22.67 -0.43
N LEU A 291 6.24 21.92 -1.38
CA LEU A 291 5.78 22.41 -2.68
C LEU A 291 4.31 22.85 -2.70
N GLN A 292 3.53 22.48 -1.69
CA GLN A 292 2.10 22.78 -1.54
C GLN A 292 1.29 22.56 -2.84
N PRO A 293 1.36 21.37 -3.47
CA PRO A 293 0.69 21.13 -4.74
C PRO A 293 -0.83 21.17 -4.59
N LYS A 294 -1.55 21.60 -5.63
CA LYS A 294 -3.02 21.55 -5.61
C LYS A 294 -3.54 20.11 -5.65
N TYR A 295 -2.91 19.27 -6.47
CA TYR A 295 -3.28 17.87 -6.68
C TYR A 295 -2.07 16.96 -6.54
N THR A 296 -2.28 15.83 -5.87
CA THR A 296 -1.29 14.75 -5.76
C THR A 296 -1.80 13.52 -6.51
N VAL A 297 -0.93 12.84 -7.24
CA VAL A 297 -1.28 11.62 -7.99
C VAL A 297 -0.36 10.48 -7.54
N LEU A 298 -0.95 9.34 -7.17
CA LEU A 298 -0.23 8.14 -6.79
C LEU A 298 -0.18 7.17 -7.97
N VAL A 299 1.03 6.73 -8.32
CA VAL A 299 1.28 5.74 -9.38
C VAL A 299 2.25 4.67 -8.85
N ASP A 300 1.94 3.41 -9.08
CA ASP A 300 2.89 2.33 -8.84
C ASP A 300 3.79 2.13 -10.06
N VAL A 301 5.07 1.83 -9.85
CA VAL A 301 5.94 1.43 -10.96
C VAL A 301 5.36 0.19 -11.64
N GLY A 302 5.32 0.21 -12.97
CA GLY A 302 4.65 -0.82 -13.79
C GLY A 302 3.20 -0.49 -14.13
N THR A 303 2.59 0.51 -13.48
CA THR A 303 1.30 1.07 -13.89
C THR A 303 1.50 2.07 -15.02
N ILE A 304 0.78 1.91 -16.13
CA ILE A 304 0.88 2.75 -17.33
C ILE A 304 -0.45 3.52 -17.48
N PRO A 305 -0.51 4.80 -17.08
CA PRO A 305 -1.66 5.65 -17.35
C PRO A 305 -1.84 5.86 -18.85
N ALA A 306 -3.08 5.76 -19.33
CA ALA A 306 -3.39 6.20 -20.69
C ALA A 306 -3.22 7.73 -20.82
N GLU A 307 -2.98 8.20 -22.05
CA GLU A 307 -2.66 9.58 -22.39
C GLU A 307 -3.58 10.61 -21.69
N THR A 308 -4.90 10.42 -21.73
CA THR A 308 -5.83 11.39 -21.15
C THR A 308 -6.11 11.21 -19.65
N SER A 309 -5.58 10.16 -19.02
CA SER A 309 -6.07 9.67 -17.73
C SER A 309 -5.77 10.60 -16.57
N VAL A 310 -4.54 11.07 -16.42
CA VAL A 310 -4.16 11.97 -15.31
C VAL A 310 -4.93 13.30 -15.43
N TYR A 311 -5.05 13.85 -16.64
CA TYR A 311 -5.85 15.04 -16.90
C TYR A 311 -7.33 14.83 -16.53
N ARG A 312 -7.92 13.68 -16.87
CA ARG A 312 -9.32 13.36 -16.54
C ARG A 312 -9.55 13.25 -15.03
N LEU A 313 -8.60 12.72 -14.27
CA LEU A 313 -8.67 12.70 -12.79
C LEU A 313 -8.71 14.13 -12.23
N ILE A 314 -7.76 14.97 -12.62
CA ILE A 314 -7.65 16.37 -12.17
C ILE A 314 -8.91 17.16 -12.56
N ARG A 315 -9.32 17.06 -13.83
CA ARG A 315 -10.50 17.76 -14.35
C ARG A 315 -11.79 17.37 -13.62
N SER A 316 -11.89 16.14 -13.10
CA SER A 316 -13.02 15.71 -12.29
C SER A 316 -13.10 16.53 -11.00
N MET A 317 -11.97 16.69 -10.31
CA MET A 317 -11.86 17.50 -9.08
C MET A 317 -12.01 19.00 -9.36
N GLU A 318 -11.53 19.51 -10.49
CA GLU A 318 -11.73 20.92 -10.87
C GLU A 318 -13.20 21.27 -11.09
N ARG A 319 -13.95 20.36 -11.70
CA ARG A 319 -15.38 20.55 -11.99
C ARG A 319 -16.25 20.50 -10.75
N ASN A 320 -15.85 19.76 -9.74
CA ASN A 320 -16.58 19.68 -8.48
C ASN A 320 -15.61 19.90 -7.31
N PRO A 321 -15.59 21.13 -6.76
CA PRO A 321 -14.75 21.47 -5.61
C PRO A 321 -14.97 20.57 -4.39
N GLN A 322 -16.12 19.90 -4.28
CA GLN A 322 -16.41 18.96 -3.20
C GLN A 322 -15.62 17.64 -3.30
N ILE A 323 -15.04 17.33 -4.46
CA ILE A 323 -14.29 16.08 -4.65
C ILE A 323 -12.88 16.26 -4.08
N GLY A 324 -12.59 15.47 -3.04
CA GLY A 324 -11.29 15.43 -2.37
C GLY A 324 -10.38 14.32 -2.88
N GLY A 325 -10.95 13.27 -3.49
CA GLY A 325 -10.19 12.16 -4.06
C GLY A 325 -10.90 11.47 -5.22
N VAL A 326 -10.12 10.93 -6.15
CA VAL A 326 -10.59 10.22 -7.34
C VAL A 326 -9.75 9.00 -7.63
N ALA A 327 -10.38 7.97 -8.19
CA ALA A 327 -9.71 6.78 -8.71
C ALA A 327 -10.05 6.57 -10.18
N GLY A 328 -9.05 6.12 -10.93
CA GLY A 328 -9.22 5.67 -12.31
C GLY A 328 -9.60 4.19 -12.39
N GLU A 329 -9.88 3.73 -13.61
CA GLU A 329 -10.04 2.31 -13.92
C GLU A 329 -8.68 1.62 -13.99
N ILE A 330 -8.42 0.69 -13.07
CA ILE A 330 -7.28 -0.23 -13.18
C ILE A 330 -7.64 -1.34 -14.17
N ALA A 331 -6.83 -1.50 -15.22
CA ALA A 331 -6.95 -2.54 -16.22
C ALA A 331 -5.74 -3.48 -16.18
N VAL A 332 -5.91 -4.72 -16.65
CA VAL A 332 -4.80 -5.66 -16.79
C VAL A 332 -4.04 -5.32 -18.07
N ASP A 333 -2.72 -5.15 -17.96
CA ASP A 333 -1.87 -5.03 -19.14
C ASP A 333 -1.86 -6.36 -19.91
N ARG A 334 -2.17 -6.31 -21.21
CA ARG A 334 -2.20 -7.45 -22.14
C ARG A 334 -2.84 -8.72 -21.53
N PRO A 335 -4.17 -8.76 -21.32
CA PRO A 335 -4.83 -9.89 -20.66
C PRO A 335 -4.66 -11.20 -21.43
N GLN A 336 -4.15 -12.22 -20.76
CA GLN A 336 -4.00 -13.58 -21.30
C GLN A 336 -5.14 -14.47 -20.82
N PHE A 337 -6.16 -14.66 -21.66
CA PHE A 337 -7.39 -15.38 -21.28
C PHE A 337 -7.22 -16.90 -21.13
N LEU A 338 -6.14 -17.47 -21.67
CA LEU A 338 -5.81 -18.90 -21.49
C LEU A 338 -5.20 -19.18 -20.11
N ASN A 339 -4.65 -18.17 -19.43
CA ASN A 339 -4.20 -18.31 -18.05
C ASN A 339 -5.40 -18.01 -17.12
N PRO A 340 -5.96 -19.00 -16.40
CA PRO A 340 -7.15 -18.81 -15.58
C PRO A 340 -6.93 -17.81 -14.42
N VAL A 341 -5.70 -17.65 -13.95
CA VAL A 341 -5.36 -16.69 -12.89
C VAL A 341 -5.48 -15.25 -13.42
N ILE A 342 -4.88 -14.99 -14.59
CA ILE A 342 -4.94 -13.66 -15.24
C ILE A 342 -6.37 -13.35 -15.67
N ALA A 343 -7.08 -14.33 -16.26
CA ALA A 343 -8.47 -14.18 -16.67
C ALA A 343 -9.40 -13.87 -15.49
N ALA A 344 -9.25 -14.58 -14.36
CA ALA A 344 -10.03 -14.32 -13.14
C ALA A 344 -9.76 -12.91 -12.59
N GLN A 345 -8.50 -12.49 -12.53
CA GLN A 345 -8.14 -11.14 -12.07
C GLN A 345 -8.72 -10.06 -12.99
N HIS A 346 -8.62 -10.24 -14.31
CA HIS A 346 -9.18 -9.32 -15.29
C HIS A 346 -10.69 -9.18 -15.14
N PHE A 347 -11.41 -10.31 -15.02
CA PHE A 347 -12.86 -10.30 -14.79
C PHE A 347 -13.20 -9.56 -13.49
N GLU A 348 -12.48 -9.85 -12.40
CA GLU A 348 -12.74 -9.22 -11.12
C GLU A 348 -12.53 -7.70 -11.16
N TYR A 349 -11.43 -7.21 -11.75
CA TYR A 349 -11.20 -5.77 -11.90
C TYR A 349 -12.33 -5.11 -12.69
N LYS A 350 -12.77 -5.72 -13.79
CA LYS A 350 -13.87 -5.18 -14.60
C LYS A 350 -15.18 -5.13 -13.82
N ILE A 351 -15.54 -6.21 -13.12
CA ILE A 351 -16.76 -6.26 -12.31
C ILE A 351 -16.71 -5.27 -11.14
N ALA A 352 -15.59 -5.20 -10.42
CA ALA A 352 -15.43 -4.26 -9.31
C ALA A 352 -15.55 -2.81 -9.78
N ASN A 353 -14.95 -2.46 -10.92
CA ASN A 353 -15.02 -1.10 -11.47
C ASN A 353 -16.43 -0.75 -11.99
N ILE A 354 -17.05 -1.66 -12.75
CA ILE A 354 -18.38 -1.43 -13.36
C ILE A 354 -19.49 -1.43 -12.31
N MET A 355 -19.42 -2.30 -11.31
CA MET A 355 -20.47 -2.46 -10.31
C MET A 355 -20.17 -1.69 -9.03
N ASP A 356 -19.07 -2.02 -8.35
CA ASP A 356 -18.82 -1.51 -6.99
C ASP A 356 -18.36 -0.06 -7.00
N ALA A 357 -17.34 0.28 -7.80
CA ALA A 357 -16.81 1.64 -7.86
C ALA A 357 -17.87 2.62 -8.40
N SER A 358 -18.69 2.17 -9.33
CA SER A 358 -19.81 2.96 -9.87
C SER A 358 -20.90 3.22 -8.82
N LEU A 359 -21.36 2.18 -8.11
CA LEU A 359 -22.32 2.33 -6.98
C LEU A 359 -21.77 3.28 -5.90
N GLN A 360 -20.53 3.04 -5.47
CA GLN A 360 -19.87 3.84 -4.44
C GLN A 360 -19.71 5.31 -4.87
N SER A 361 -19.37 5.54 -6.15
CA SER A 361 -19.27 6.89 -6.69
C SER A 361 -20.61 7.62 -6.77
N VAL A 362 -21.74 6.93 -6.91
CA VAL A 362 -23.08 7.55 -6.86
C VAL A 362 -23.37 8.06 -5.45
N PHE A 363 -23.02 7.27 -4.44
CA PHE A 363 -23.19 7.68 -3.05
C PHE A 363 -22.23 8.81 -2.64
N GLY A 364 -21.03 8.83 -3.21
CA GLY A 364 -20.02 9.87 -2.99
C GLY A 364 -18.94 9.47 -1.97
N PHE A 365 -18.93 8.21 -1.54
CA PHE A 365 -17.87 7.62 -0.73
C PHE A 365 -17.35 6.37 -1.45
N ILE A 366 -16.06 6.33 -1.74
CA ILE A 366 -15.39 5.16 -2.29
C ILE A 366 -14.54 4.56 -1.18
N GLY A 367 -14.80 3.30 -0.84
CA GLY A 367 -14.17 2.65 0.31
C GLY A 367 -12.70 2.28 0.10
N VAL A 368 -12.15 2.51 -1.10
CA VAL A 368 -10.72 2.40 -1.42
C VAL A 368 -10.40 3.18 -2.69
N LEU A 369 -9.44 4.09 -2.61
CA LEU A 369 -8.78 4.70 -3.76
C LEU A 369 -7.39 4.04 -3.86
N PRO A 370 -7.12 3.19 -4.87
CA PRO A 370 -5.93 2.37 -4.89
C PRO A 370 -4.67 3.23 -5.01
N GLY A 371 -3.65 2.94 -4.21
CA GLY A 371 -2.35 3.58 -4.32
C GLY A 371 -1.60 3.37 -5.65
N ALA A 372 -2.12 2.52 -6.56
CA ALA A 372 -1.54 2.28 -7.88
C ALA A 372 -1.96 3.31 -8.95
N PHE A 373 -3.17 3.88 -8.86
CA PHE A 373 -3.62 4.95 -9.76
C PHE A 373 -4.80 5.71 -9.15
N SER A 374 -4.48 6.71 -8.35
CA SER A 374 -5.47 7.60 -7.73
C SER A 374 -4.92 9.03 -7.63
N ALA A 375 -5.82 9.99 -7.47
CA ALA A 375 -5.43 11.38 -7.23
C ALA A 375 -6.24 11.97 -6.09
N TYR A 376 -5.62 12.89 -5.37
CA TYR A 376 -6.21 13.59 -4.24
C TYR A 376 -6.01 15.08 -4.41
N ARG A 377 -6.96 15.84 -3.91
CA ARG A 377 -6.73 17.25 -3.63
C ARG A 377 -5.88 17.32 -2.37
N TYR A 378 -4.73 17.98 -2.44
CA TYR A 378 -3.80 17.96 -1.31
C TYR A 378 -4.43 18.59 -0.07
N GLU A 379 -5.21 19.68 -0.25
CA GLU A 379 -5.93 20.32 0.86
C GLU A 379 -6.89 19.37 1.57
N ALA A 380 -7.46 18.38 0.87
CA ALA A 380 -8.42 17.43 1.44
C ALA A 380 -7.77 16.34 2.30
N ILE A 381 -6.47 16.07 2.09
CA ILE A 381 -5.73 15.03 2.81
C ILE A 381 -4.70 15.57 3.80
N ARG A 382 -4.17 16.78 3.56
CA ARG A 382 -3.10 17.37 4.38
C ARG A 382 -3.49 17.47 5.85
N ALA A 383 -2.48 17.34 6.70
CA ALA A 383 -2.60 17.68 8.10
C ALA A 383 -2.67 19.21 8.28
N ILE A 384 -3.45 19.66 9.26
CA ILE A 384 -3.50 21.02 9.76
C ILE A 384 -3.42 20.90 11.28
N ASP A 385 -2.46 21.58 11.91
CA ASP A 385 -2.23 21.55 13.36
C ASP A 385 -2.08 20.14 13.96
N GLY A 386 -1.46 19.23 13.20
CA GLY A 386 -1.26 17.84 13.63
C GLY A 386 -2.50 16.95 13.52
N GLU A 387 -3.60 17.45 12.96
CA GLU A 387 -4.83 16.70 12.68
C GLU A 387 -5.10 16.60 11.18
N GLY A 388 -5.61 15.45 10.73
CA GLY A 388 -6.09 15.29 9.35
C GLY A 388 -5.87 13.90 8.78
N PRO A 389 -6.37 13.64 7.55
CA PRO A 389 -6.38 12.29 6.99
C PRO A 389 -5.01 11.65 6.83
N LEU A 390 -3.96 12.42 6.47
CA LEU A 390 -2.60 11.89 6.37
C LEU A 390 -2.01 11.45 7.72
N VAL A 391 -2.41 12.06 8.84
CA VAL A 391 -1.94 11.68 10.18
C VAL A 391 -2.38 10.26 10.50
N GLU A 392 -3.66 9.98 10.28
CA GLU A 392 -4.21 8.64 10.44
C GLU A 392 -3.67 7.67 9.40
N TYR A 393 -3.43 8.09 8.15
CA TYR A 393 -2.81 7.25 7.12
C TYR A 393 -1.43 6.72 7.53
N PHE A 394 -0.60 7.56 8.16
CA PHE A 394 0.76 7.22 8.58
C PHE A 394 0.88 6.69 10.02
N LYS A 395 -0.22 6.56 10.76
CA LYS A 395 -0.23 6.17 12.18
C LYS A 395 0.52 4.88 12.49
N SER A 396 0.48 3.91 11.57
CA SER A 396 1.21 2.64 11.72
C SER A 396 2.74 2.79 11.66
N LEU A 397 3.25 3.89 11.10
CA LEU A 397 4.67 4.23 11.08
C LEU A 397 5.09 5.06 12.30
N THR A 398 4.21 5.95 12.77
CA THR A 398 4.52 6.93 13.81
C THR A 398 4.23 6.44 15.24
N SER A 399 3.30 5.50 15.40
CA SER A 399 2.91 4.96 16.72
C SER A 399 3.64 3.65 17.02
N SER A 400 3.89 3.36 18.31
CA SER A 400 4.61 2.15 18.67
C SER A 400 3.79 0.88 18.37
N LYS A 401 4.45 -0.22 17.99
CA LYS A 401 3.77 -1.52 17.75
C LYS A 401 2.96 -2.03 18.94
N LYS A 402 3.30 -1.58 20.16
CA LYS A 402 2.58 -1.94 21.39
C LYS A 402 1.28 -1.14 21.55
N GLU A 403 1.24 0.10 21.05
CA GLU A 403 0.08 1.00 21.10
C GLU A 403 -0.96 0.70 20.01
N LEU A 404 -0.54 0.25 18.81
CA LEU A 404 -1.51 -0.12 17.78
C LEU A 404 -2.37 -1.32 18.21
N GLY A 405 -1.78 -2.33 18.84
CA GLY A 405 -2.46 -3.61 19.03
C GLY A 405 -2.73 -4.36 17.72
N LEU A 406 -3.25 -5.58 17.83
CA LEU A 406 -3.30 -6.54 16.71
C LEU A 406 -4.42 -6.25 15.70
N PHE A 407 -5.53 -5.67 16.15
CA PHE A 407 -6.63 -5.23 15.29
C PHE A 407 -6.17 -4.09 14.36
N VAL A 408 -5.60 -3.03 14.94
CA VAL A 408 -5.14 -1.85 14.21
C VAL A 408 -3.99 -2.23 13.27
N GLY A 409 -3.08 -3.12 13.68
CA GLY A 409 -2.04 -3.64 12.79
C GLY A 409 -2.58 -4.32 11.52
N ASN A 410 -3.68 -5.06 11.59
CA ASN A 410 -4.31 -5.65 10.39
C ASN A 410 -5.13 -4.62 9.61
N MET A 411 -5.73 -3.63 10.28
CA MET A 411 -6.43 -2.51 9.65
C MET A 411 -5.51 -1.74 8.69
N TYR A 412 -4.28 -1.46 9.13
CA TYR A 412 -3.25 -0.77 8.33
C TYR A 412 -2.59 -1.63 7.25
N LEU A 413 -3.06 -2.86 7.01
CA LEU A 413 -2.74 -3.57 5.75
C LEU A 413 -3.53 -3.03 4.55
N ALA A 414 -4.54 -2.20 4.82
CA ALA A 414 -5.34 -1.49 3.82
C ALA A 414 -5.47 -0.01 4.22
N GLU A 415 -4.31 0.63 4.43
CA GLU A 415 -4.15 2.04 4.78
C GLU A 415 -4.94 2.99 3.86
N ASP A 416 -5.03 2.67 2.56
CA ASP A 416 -5.77 3.47 1.57
C ASP A 416 -7.27 3.56 1.92
N ARG A 417 -7.83 2.52 2.55
CA ARG A 417 -9.24 2.50 3.00
C ARG A 417 -9.45 3.41 4.21
N ILE A 418 -8.46 3.45 5.11
CA ILE A 418 -8.47 4.33 6.28
C ILE A 418 -8.43 5.78 5.80
N LEU A 419 -7.53 6.09 4.87
CA LEU A 419 -7.43 7.43 4.26
C LEU A 419 -8.76 7.86 3.63
N CYS A 420 -9.42 6.97 2.87
CA CYS A 420 -10.73 7.27 2.27
C CYS A 420 -11.79 7.62 3.34
N PHE A 421 -11.84 6.85 4.42
CA PHE A 421 -12.77 7.11 5.53
C PHE A 421 -12.45 8.44 6.21
N GLU A 422 -11.17 8.73 6.47
CA GLU A 422 -10.75 9.97 7.14
C GLU A 422 -10.98 11.22 6.27
N ILE A 423 -10.89 11.10 4.94
CA ILE A 423 -11.30 12.18 4.03
C ILE A 423 -12.81 12.45 4.17
N LEU A 424 -13.64 11.40 4.16
CA LEU A 424 -15.10 11.54 4.29
C LEU A 424 -15.50 12.12 5.66
N ALA A 425 -14.90 11.62 6.73
CA ALA A 425 -15.19 11.98 8.11
C ALA A 425 -14.39 13.20 8.60
N ARG A 426 -13.81 13.97 7.68
CA ARG A 426 -13.02 15.15 8.03
C ARG A 426 -13.91 16.22 8.66
N LYS A 427 -13.48 16.71 9.83
CA LYS A 427 -14.20 17.70 10.61
C LYS A 427 -14.46 18.98 9.83
N ASP A 428 -15.67 19.53 9.96
CA ASP A 428 -16.18 20.76 9.36
C ASP A 428 -16.08 20.81 7.82
N CYS A 429 -15.79 19.67 7.19
CA CYS A 429 -15.64 19.53 5.75
C CYS A 429 -16.79 18.73 5.15
N LYS A 430 -16.90 18.76 3.83
CA LYS A 430 -17.92 18.02 3.07
C LYS A 430 -17.32 17.24 1.90
N TRP A 431 -16.12 16.69 2.07
CA TRP A 431 -15.40 15.99 1.00
C TRP A 431 -16.11 14.74 0.51
N THR A 432 -16.05 14.52 -0.79
CA THR A 432 -16.56 13.31 -1.46
C THR A 432 -15.49 12.70 -2.34
N MET A 433 -15.70 11.44 -2.74
CA MET A 433 -14.80 10.73 -3.65
C MET A 433 -15.55 10.18 -4.86
N HIS A 434 -14.86 10.13 -6.00
CA HIS A 434 -15.48 9.79 -7.28
C HIS A 434 -14.63 8.84 -8.13
N TYR A 435 -15.32 7.95 -8.83
CA TYR A 435 -14.71 7.02 -9.78
C TYR A 435 -14.77 7.63 -11.18
N VAL A 436 -13.60 7.72 -11.82
CA VAL A 436 -13.46 8.30 -13.16
C VAL A 436 -13.16 7.17 -14.14
N LYS A 437 -14.23 6.53 -14.64
CA LYS A 437 -14.16 5.42 -15.60
C LYS A 437 -13.25 5.69 -16.81
N ASP A 438 -13.26 6.93 -17.29
CA ASP A 438 -12.50 7.36 -18.46
C ASP A 438 -11.01 7.57 -18.19
N ALA A 439 -10.57 7.56 -16.93
CA ALA A 439 -9.17 7.60 -16.56
C ALA A 439 -8.66 6.18 -16.36
N ILE A 440 -8.11 5.56 -17.41
CA ILE A 440 -7.66 4.16 -17.41
C ILE A 440 -6.15 4.11 -17.17
N ALA A 441 -5.70 3.16 -16.35
CA ALA A 441 -4.29 2.78 -16.25
C ALA A 441 -4.16 1.26 -16.28
N SER A 442 -3.25 0.75 -17.12
CA SER A 442 -2.95 -0.69 -17.17
C SER A 442 -1.84 -1.05 -16.17
N THR A 443 -1.93 -2.23 -15.56
CA THR A 443 -0.93 -2.74 -14.62
C THR A 443 -0.73 -4.23 -14.82
N ASP A 444 0.43 -4.73 -14.43
CA ASP A 444 0.70 -6.16 -14.31
C ASP A 444 -0.14 -6.80 -13.19
N VAL A 445 -0.34 -8.11 -13.31
CA VAL A 445 -1.14 -8.91 -12.37
C VAL A 445 -0.43 -10.21 -12.03
N PRO A 446 -0.76 -10.85 -10.89
CA PRO A 446 -0.19 -12.16 -10.56
C PRO A 446 -0.46 -13.19 -11.66
N GLU A 447 0.59 -13.80 -12.18
CA GLU A 447 0.48 -14.85 -13.21
C GLU A 447 0.27 -16.24 -12.60
N THR A 448 0.64 -16.42 -11.33
CA THR A 448 0.56 -17.70 -10.62
C THR A 448 -0.47 -17.67 -9.50
N LEU A 449 -1.12 -18.81 -9.25
CA LEU A 449 -2.10 -18.95 -8.17
C LEU A 449 -1.49 -18.67 -6.79
N VAL A 450 -0.22 -19.01 -6.58
CA VAL A 450 0.48 -18.76 -5.31
C VAL A 450 0.60 -17.26 -5.05
N ASP A 451 0.96 -16.49 -6.07
CA ASP A 451 1.12 -15.04 -5.94
C ASP A 451 -0.24 -14.34 -5.80
N LEU A 452 -1.26 -14.84 -6.51
CA LEU A 452 -2.64 -14.41 -6.29
C LEU A 452 -3.08 -14.64 -4.83
N ILE A 453 -2.86 -15.82 -4.25
CA ILE A 453 -3.23 -16.10 -2.85
C ILE A 453 -2.48 -15.17 -1.88
N LYS A 454 -1.19 -14.89 -2.12
CA LYS A 454 -0.43 -13.93 -1.29
C LYS A 454 -1.03 -12.52 -1.37
N GLN A 455 -1.43 -12.08 -2.56
CA GLN A 455 -2.11 -10.80 -2.75
C GLN A 455 -3.45 -10.77 -1.99
N ARG A 456 -4.28 -11.79 -2.16
CA ARG A 456 -5.61 -11.91 -1.54
C ARG A 456 -5.57 -11.94 -0.04
N ARG A 457 -4.58 -12.63 0.55
CA ARG A 457 -4.40 -12.66 2.01
C ARG A 457 -4.20 -11.26 2.59
N ARG A 458 -3.48 -10.39 1.90
CA ARG A 458 -3.29 -8.99 2.33
C ARG A 458 -4.58 -8.18 2.14
N TRP A 459 -5.16 -8.27 0.95
CA TRP A 459 -6.32 -7.47 0.56
C TRP A 459 -7.59 -7.81 1.35
N LEU A 460 -7.92 -9.09 1.52
CA LEU A 460 -9.12 -9.51 2.22
C LEU A 460 -9.04 -9.21 3.71
N ASN A 461 -7.90 -9.51 4.35
CA ASN A 461 -7.70 -9.21 5.76
C ASN A 461 -7.76 -7.71 6.01
N GLY A 462 -7.00 -6.91 5.25
CA GLY A 462 -7.00 -5.45 5.39
C GLY A 462 -8.38 -4.86 5.14
N SER A 463 -9.10 -5.33 4.10
CA SER A 463 -10.44 -4.84 3.77
C SER A 463 -11.47 -5.14 4.86
N PHE A 464 -11.42 -6.33 5.48
CA PHE A 464 -12.33 -6.70 6.56
C PHE A 464 -12.15 -5.79 7.78
N PHE A 465 -10.91 -5.64 8.27
CA PHE A 465 -10.64 -4.82 9.46
C PHE A 465 -10.86 -3.33 9.22
N ALA A 466 -10.45 -2.79 8.06
CA ALA A 466 -10.75 -1.40 7.70
C ALA A 466 -12.26 -1.17 7.52
N GLY A 467 -13.00 -2.15 7.01
CA GLY A 467 -14.46 -2.11 6.92
C GLY A 467 -15.13 -2.01 8.29
N LEU A 468 -14.72 -2.86 9.24
CA LEU A 468 -15.20 -2.79 10.63
C LEU A 468 -14.89 -1.45 11.28
N PHE A 469 -13.67 -0.93 11.09
CA PHE A 469 -13.27 0.38 11.58
C PHE A 469 -14.17 1.49 11.03
N ALA A 470 -14.41 1.52 9.72
CA ALA A 470 -15.25 2.54 9.09
C ALA A 470 -16.70 2.45 9.60
N ILE A 471 -17.26 1.24 9.73
CA ILE A 471 -18.61 1.03 10.27
C ILE A 471 -18.71 1.50 11.72
N TRP A 472 -17.75 1.13 12.56
CA TRP A 472 -17.72 1.51 13.98
C TRP A 472 -17.62 3.03 14.16
N ASN A 473 -16.84 3.70 13.29
CA ASN A 473 -16.61 5.13 13.36
C ASN A 473 -17.62 5.96 12.54
N PHE A 474 -18.59 5.35 11.88
CA PHE A 474 -19.53 6.03 10.98
C PHE A 474 -20.27 7.20 11.65
N GLY A 475 -20.50 7.16 12.96
CA GLY A 475 -21.08 8.28 13.71
C GLY A 475 -20.36 9.62 13.52
N ARG A 476 -19.06 9.60 13.20
CA ARG A 476 -18.27 10.80 12.84
C ARG A 476 -18.80 11.50 11.59
N VAL A 477 -19.32 10.76 10.60
CA VAL A 477 -19.93 11.36 9.41
C VAL A 477 -21.14 12.20 9.79
N TRP A 478 -21.92 11.79 10.80
CA TRP A 478 -23.06 12.57 11.27
C TRP A 478 -22.65 13.76 12.13
N ARG A 479 -21.71 13.57 13.06
CA ARG A 479 -21.30 14.58 14.05
C ARG A 479 -20.33 15.62 13.51
N ASP A 480 -19.30 15.18 12.80
CA ASP A 480 -18.11 16.00 12.55
C ASP A 480 -18.17 16.68 11.19
N THR A 481 -18.97 16.19 10.24
CA THR A 481 -18.98 16.69 8.86
C THR A 481 -20.06 17.74 8.58
N SER A 482 -19.77 18.63 7.63
CA SER A 482 -20.65 19.68 7.10
C SER A 482 -21.51 19.21 5.93
N HIS A 483 -21.70 17.90 5.75
CA HIS A 483 -22.59 17.36 4.71
C HIS A 483 -24.06 17.68 5.00
N SER A 484 -24.85 17.90 3.95
CA SER A 484 -26.30 18.08 4.08
C SER A 484 -26.99 16.82 4.61
N ILE A 485 -28.14 16.97 5.27
CA ILE A 485 -28.92 15.85 5.82
C ILE A 485 -29.23 14.78 4.75
N PRO A 486 -29.71 15.12 3.54
CA PRO A 486 -29.95 14.12 2.50
C PRO A 486 -28.68 13.35 2.12
N ARG A 487 -27.52 14.03 2.09
CA ARG A 487 -26.23 13.39 1.81
C ARG A 487 -25.84 12.43 2.94
N LYS A 488 -26.03 12.82 4.19
CA LYS A 488 -25.80 11.96 5.37
C LYS A 488 -26.69 10.72 5.34
N CYS A 489 -27.97 10.84 4.95
CA CYS A 489 -28.87 9.69 4.77
C CYS A 489 -28.38 8.71 3.69
N ILE A 490 -27.88 9.24 2.56
CA ILE A 490 -27.28 8.41 1.49
C ILE A 490 -26.06 7.65 2.01
N PHE A 491 -25.19 8.30 2.80
CA PHE A 491 -24.06 7.61 3.42
C PHE A 491 -24.53 6.56 4.42
N THR A 492 -25.55 6.82 5.23
CA THR A 492 -26.12 5.79 6.12
C THR A 492 -26.55 4.56 5.34
N LEU A 493 -27.26 4.72 4.22
CA LEU A 493 -27.64 3.60 3.35
C LEU A 493 -26.42 2.82 2.86
N GLN A 494 -25.38 3.53 2.41
CA GLN A 494 -24.14 2.89 1.95
C GLN A 494 -23.42 2.13 3.07
N PHE A 495 -23.29 2.71 4.27
CA PHE A 495 -22.63 2.07 5.41
C PHE A 495 -23.43 0.87 5.93
N THR A 496 -24.77 0.94 5.91
CA THR A 496 -25.63 -0.23 6.17
C THR A 496 -25.39 -1.33 5.14
N TYR A 497 -25.33 -0.99 3.85
CA TYR A 497 -25.00 -1.95 2.80
C TYR A 497 -23.61 -2.59 3.02
N MET A 498 -22.59 -1.79 3.37
CA MET A 498 -21.26 -2.30 3.69
C MET A 498 -21.24 -3.18 4.94
N ALA A 499 -22.03 -2.88 5.97
CA ALA A 499 -22.16 -3.70 7.16
C ALA A 499 -22.79 -5.07 6.84
N LEU A 500 -23.85 -5.08 6.04
CA LEU A 500 -24.47 -6.33 5.56
C LEU A 500 -23.49 -7.16 4.73
N LEU A 501 -22.73 -6.53 3.83
CA LEU A 501 -21.68 -7.23 3.07
C LEU A 501 -20.60 -7.82 3.98
N ASN A 502 -20.16 -7.11 5.02
CA ASN A 502 -19.17 -7.64 5.96
C ASN A 502 -19.70 -8.87 6.72
N VAL A 503 -20.98 -8.87 7.10
CA VAL A 503 -21.63 -10.04 7.71
C VAL A 503 -21.70 -11.21 6.73
N LEU A 504 -22.09 -10.97 5.47
CA LEU A 504 -22.12 -12.02 4.44
C LEU A 504 -20.74 -12.59 4.16
N ASN A 505 -19.71 -11.75 4.12
CA ASN A 505 -18.32 -12.16 3.94
C ASN A 505 -17.80 -12.97 5.14
N TRP A 506 -18.22 -12.64 6.36
CA TRP A 506 -17.86 -13.40 7.56
C TRP A 506 -18.38 -14.84 7.51
N PHE A 507 -19.62 -15.04 7.06
CA PHE A 507 -20.25 -16.36 6.95
C PHE A 507 -20.11 -17.01 5.57
N LEU A 508 -19.24 -16.46 4.70
CA LEU A 508 -19.10 -16.91 3.32
C LEU A 508 -18.74 -18.39 3.21
N LEU A 509 -17.87 -18.90 4.11
CA LEU A 509 -17.46 -20.31 4.09
C LEU A 509 -18.66 -21.24 4.32
N SER A 510 -19.43 -21.03 5.39
CA SER A 510 -20.60 -21.86 5.68
C SER A 510 -21.69 -21.71 4.63
N ASN A 511 -21.92 -20.49 4.14
CA ASN A 511 -22.89 -20.24 3.08
C ASN A 511 -22.54 -20.98 1.79
N LEU A 512 -21.26 -20.95 1.39
CA LEU A 512 -20.77 -21.69 0.22
C LEU A 512 -20.87 -23.20 0.42
N PHE A 513 -20.48 -23.70 1.60
CA PHE A 513 -20.56 -25.12 1.94
C PHE A 513 -21.99 -25.65 1.86
N LEU A 514 -22.93 -24.96 2.50
CA LEU A 514 -24.34 -25.33 2.51
C LEU A 514 -24.98 -25.25 1.13
N ALA A 515 -24.66 -24.20 0.36
CA ALA A 515 -25.18 -24.06 -1.00
C ALA A 515 -24.80 -25.27 -1.86
N PHE A 516 -23.53 -25.68 -1.84
CA PHE A 516 -23.09 -26.82 -2.64
C PHE A 516 -23.62 -28.14 -2.10
N TYR A 517 -23.60 -28.33 -0.78
CA TYR A 517 -24.16 -29.52 -0.15
C TYR A 517 -25.62 -29.74 -0.55
N TYR A 518 -26.46 -28.70 -0.43
CA TYR A 518 -27.88 -28.81 -0.76
C TYR A 518 -28.14 -28.95 -2.26
N ILE A 519 -27.47 -28.17 -3.12
CA ILE A 519 -27.72 -28.25 -4.57
C ILE A 519 -27.25 -29.60 -5.12
N LEU A 520 -26.07 -30.09 -4.72
CA LEU A 520 -25.58 -31.42 -5.14
C LEU A 520 -26.52 -32.52 -4.65
N SER A 521 -26.98 -32.44 -3.40
CA SER A 521 -27.94 -33.41 -2.85
C SER A 521 -29.24 -33.40 -3.65
N LEU A 522 -29.82 -32.24 -3.93
CA LEU A 522 -31.02 -32.12 -4.76
C LEU A 522 -30.80 -32.66 -6.19
N ALA A 523 -29.63 -32.42 -6.78
CA ALA A 523 -29.34 -32.81 -8.15
C ALA A 523 -29.10 -34.31 -8.33
N LEU A 524 -28.41 -34.95 -7.36
CA LEU A 524 -27.83 -36.29 -7.51
C LEU A 524 -28.44 -37.35 -6.58
N PHE A 525 -29.17 -37.00 -5.52
CA PHE A 525 -29.62 -37.97 -4.52
C PHE A 525 -30.42 -39.13 -5.12
N TYR A 526 -31.39 -38.83 -5.99
CA TYR A 526 -32.18 -39.86 -6.68
C TYR A 526 -31.55 -40.34 -8.00
N ARG A 527 -30.73 -39.52 -8.66
CA ARG A 527 -30.15 -39.85 -9.97
C ARG A 527 -28.92 -40.75 -9.88
N SER A 528 -28.02 -40.45 -8.94
CA SER A 528 -26.78 -41.19 -8.73
C SER A 528 -26.29 -41.00 -7.29
N PRO A 529 -26.81 -41.80 -6.33
CA PRO A 529 -26.45 -41.67 -4.92
C PRO A 529 -24.98 -42.02 -4.65
N VAL A 530 -24.37 -42.87 -5.47
CA VAL A 530 -22.94 -43.19 -5.40
C VAL A 530 -22.11 -41.96 -5.78
N LEU A 531 -22.43 -41.31 -6.90
CA LEU A 531 -21.74 -40.08 -7.32
C LEU A 531 -21.90 -38.97 -6.29
N LEU A 532 -23.11 -38.79 -5.73
CA LEU A 532 -23.36 -37.83 -4.66
C LEU A 532 -22.43 -38.05 -3.46
N ARG A 533 -22.36 -39.27 -2.94
CA ARG A 533 -21.51 -39.59 -1.77
C ARG A 533 -20.04 -39.32 -2.06
N VAL A 534 -19.56 -39.71 -3.24
CA VAL A 534 -18.18 -39.46 -3.66
C VAL A 534 -17.91 -37.96 -3.76
N THR A 535 -18.75 -37.19 -4.47
CA THR A 535 -18.57 -35.75 -4.66
C THR A 535 -18.62 -34.99 -3.33
N LEU A 536 -19.57 -35.30 -2.43
CA LEU A 536 -19.67 -34.65 -1.12
C LEU A 536 -18.49 -35.01 -0.21
N THR A 537 -18.01 -36.26 -0.24
CA THR A 537 -16.83 -36.67 0.53
C THR A 537 -15.59 -35.92 0.04
N VAL A 538 -15.38 -35.85 -1.28
CA VAL A 538 -14.28 -35.08 -1.88
C VAL A 538 -14.39 -33.60 -1.50
N TYR A 539 -15.59 -33.02 -1.59
CA TYR A 539 -15.83 -31.62 -1.24
C TYR A 539 -15.52 -31.34 0.24
N PHE A 540 -15.99 -32.18 1.16
CA PHE A 540 -15.74 -32.05 2.60
C PHE A 540 -14.26 -32.16 2.93
N VAL A 541 -13.58 -33.20 2.43
CA VAL A 541 -12.13 -33.40 2.62
C VAL A 541 -11.35 -32.23 2.04
N LEU A 542 -11.76 -31.71 0.88
CA LEU A 542 -11.11 -30.58 0.22
C LEU A 542 -11.23 -29.29 1.05
N VAL A 543 -12.42 -28.95 1.52
CA VAL A 543 -12.66 -27.77 2.36
C VAL A 543 -11.90 -27.88 3.68
N GLY A 544 -11.97 -29.04 4.35
CA GLY A 544 -11.20 -29.29 5.57
C GLY A 544 -9.69 -29.14 5.34
N SER A 545 -9.18 -29.71 4.24
CA SER A 545 -7.77 -29.58 3.86
C SER A 545 -7.39 -28.12 3.58
N LEU A 546 -8.23 -27.34 2.88
CA LEU A 546 -7.96 -25.92 2.63
C LEU A 546 -7.87 -25.10 3.93
N ILE A 547 -8.73 -25.38 4.91
CA ILE A 547 -8.68 -24.74 6.24
C ILE A 547 -7.36 -25.09 6.95
N VAL A 548 -6.98 -26.36 6.96
CA VAL A 548 -5.72 -26.83 7.58
C VAL A 548 -4.48 -26.23 6.89
N PHE A 549 -4.47 -26.16 5.56
CA PHE A 549 -3.37 -25.57 4.80
C PHE A 549 -3.28 -24.05 5.02
N ALA A 550 -4.43 -23.37 5.17
CA ALA A 550 -4.48 -21.94 5.50
C ALA A 550 -3.95 -21.64 6.92
N LEU A 551 -4.15 -22.57 7.87
CA LEU A 551 -3.63 -22.49 9.25
C LEU A 551 -2.11 -22.53 9.31
N GLY A 552 -1.48 -23.46 8.59
CA GLY A 552 -0.09 -23.85 8.80
C GLY A 552 0.96 -23.16 7.93
N ASN A 553 0.67 -22.85 6.66
CA ASN A 553 1.72 -22.57 5.68
C ASN A 553 1.56 -21.26 4.93
N LYS A 554 2.66 -20.49 4.78
CA LYS A 554 2.72 -19.44 3.74
C LYS A 554 2.62 -20.14 2.37
N PRO A 555 1.75 -19.69 1.45
CA PRO A 555 1.66 -20.27 0.12
C PRO A 555 3.01 -20.13 -0.57
N GLY A 556 3.55 -21.25 -1.05
CA GLY A 556 4.88 -21.35 -1.63
C GLY A 556 4.96 -22.50 -2.61
N ARG A 557 6.16 -22.80 -3.11
CA ARG A 557 6.37 -23.80 -4.17
C ARG A 557 5.83 -25.19 -3.78
N ARG A 558 6.02 -25.59 -2.51
CA ARG A 558 5.60 -26.90 -1.99
C ARG A 558 4.07 -27.06 -1.89
N THR A 559 3.34 -25.98 -1.65
CA THR A 559 1.87 -26.01 -1.52
C THR A 559 1.13 -25.62 -2.81
N ALA A 560 1.87 -25.16 -3.82
CA ALA A 560 1.32 -24.72 -5.10
C ALA A 560 0.49 -25.79 -5.81
N GLY A 561 0.98 -27.04 -5.83
CA GLY A 561 0.29 -28.17 -6.46
C GLY A 561 -1.07 -28.44 -5.82
N PHE A 562 -1.12 -28.45 -4.48
CA PHE A 562 -2.35 -28.62 -3.71
C PHE A 562 -3.37 -27.51 -4.02
N TYR A 563 -2.97 -26.24 -3.96
CA TYR A 563 -3.87 -25.13 -4.27
C TYR A 563 -4.39 -25.17 -5.71
N ARG A 564 -3.53 -25.55 -6.66
CA ARG A 564 -3.92 -25.69 -8.06
C ARG A 564 -4.95 -26.80 -8.25
N ALA A 565 -4.67 -28.00 -7.74
CA ALA A 565 -5.60 -29.12 -7.77
C ALA A 565 -6.93 -28.76 -7.11
N SER A 566 -6.88 -28.11 -5.94
CA SER A 566 -8.05 -27.65 -5.21
C SER A 566 -8.90 -26.67 -6.01
N SER A 567 -8.26 -25.70 -6.68
CA SER A 567 -8.96 -24.71 -7.50
C SER A 567 -9.68 -25.34 -8.70
N TYR A 568 -9.08 -26.33 -9.36
CA TYR A 568 -9.70 -27.04 -10.47
C TYR A 568 -10.86 -27.93 -10.01
N ILE A 569 -10.68 -28.69 -8.93
CA ILE A 569 -11.75 -29.53 -8.37
C ILE A 569 -12.94 -28.66 -7.94
N MET A 570 -12.68 -27.55 -7.23
CA MET A 570 -13.72 -26.62 -6.83
C MET A 570 -14.42 -25.97 -8.04
N GLY A 571 -13.66 -25.61 -9.08
CA GLY A 571 -14.20 -25.07 -10.33
C GLY A 571 -15.11 -26.05 -11.06
N LEU A 572 -14.74 -27.33 -11.12
CA LEU A 572 -15.58 -28.38 -11.71
C LEU A 572 -16.88 -28.60 -10.92
N ILE A 573 -16.80 -28.61 -9.58
CA ILE A 573 -17.97 -28.69 -8.71
C ILE A 573 -18.89 -27.48 -8.95
N MET A 574 -18.33 -26.27 -9.03
CA MET A 574 -19.07 -25.04 -9.32
C MET A 574 -19.81 -25.11 -10.66
N LEU A 575 -19.15 -25.60 -11.71
CA LEU A 575 -19.77 -25.77 -13.03
C LEU A 575 -20.93 -26.78 -13.00
N GLY A 576 -20.75 -27.91 -12.31
CA GLY A 576 -21.80 -28.94 -12.16
C GLY A 576 -23.01 -28.46 -11.34
N VAL A 577 -22.78 -27.64 -10.31
CA VAL A 577 -23.84 -27.00 -9.52
C VAL A 577 -24.64 -26.00 -10.38
N HIS A 578 -23.96 -25.21 -11.22
CA HIS A 578 -24.60 -24.22 -12.08
C HIS A 578 -25.46 -24.86 -13.18
N SER A 579 -24.99 -25.94 -13.81
CA SER A 579 -25.75 -26.65 -14.83
C SER A 579 -26.99 -27.37 -14.28
N SER A 580 -26.93 -27.80 -13.01
CA SER A 580 -28.04 -28.52 -12.34
C SER A 580 -29.14 -27.58 -11.81
N GLY A 581 -28.82 -26.32 -11.52
CA GLY A 581 -29.77 -25.33 -11.00
C GLY A 581 -30.86 -24.88 -12.00
N PHE A 582 -30.71 -25.19 -13.29
CA PHE A 582 -31.62 -24.73 -14.34
C PHE A 582 -32.80 -25.69 -14.62
N THR A 583 -32.87 -26.87 -13.98
CA THR A 583 -33.78 -27.97 -14.41
C THR A 583 -34.73 -28.56 -13.37
N GLY A 584 -34.86 -28.03 -12.15
CA GLY A 584 -35.50 -28.78 -11.05
C GLY A 584 -36.60 -28.08 -10.25
N GLY A 585 -37.80 -27.94 -10.81
CA GLY A 585 -39.03 -27.75 -10.02
C GLY A 585 -39.66 -29.09 -9.67
N THR A 586 -39.63 -29.53 -8.41
CA THR A 586 -40.56 -30.54 -7.84
C THR A 586 -40.54 -30.52 -6.30
N SER A 587 -41.67 -30.93 -5.72
CA SER A 587 -42.23 -30.60 -4.40
C SER A 587 -41.46 -31.10 -3.17
N ILE A 588 -41.29 -30.20 -2.19
CA ILE A 588 -40.49 -30.29 -0.95
C ILE A 588 -41.15 -31.11 0.18
N LYS A 589 -42.32 -31.71 -0.03
CA LYS A 589 -43.11 -32.31 1.06
C LYS A 589 -42.72 -33.74 1.47
N HIS A 590 -41.94 -34.47 0.68
CA HIS A 590 -41.66 -35.89 0.95
C HIS A 590 -40.33 -36.20 1.66
N ILE A 591 -39.46 -35.21 1.88
CA ILE A 591 -38.04 -35.46 2.24
C ILE A 591 -37.75 -35.21 3.74
N VAL A 592 -38.75 -34.78 4.53
CA VAL A 592 -38.56 -34.31 5.91
C VAL A 592 -38.54 -35.43 6.97
N ALA A 593 -38.75 -36.70 6.60
CA ALA A 593 -39.12 -37.72 7.58
C ALA A 593 -37.99 -38.55 8.24
N LEU A 594 -36.70 -38.39 7.92
CA LEU A 594 -35.70 -39.32 8.49
C LEU A 594 -34.34 -38.68 8.83
N GLN A 595 -34.02 -38.80 10.13
CA GLN A 595 -32.72 -39.05 10.76
C GLN A 595 -32.09 -37.92 11.61
N LEU A 596 -32.01 -38.24 12.91
CA LEU A 596 -31.35 -37.54 14.02
C LEU A 596 -30.07 -38.30 14.44
N ASN A 597 -29.02 -37.52 14.79
CA ASN A 597 -28.00 -37.72 15.85
C ASN A 597 -26.88 -38.80 15.70
N THR A 598 -25.59 -38.64 16.13
CA THR A 598 -24.70 -37.55 16.65
C THR A 598 -23.24 -38.07 16.84
N ALA A 599 -22.21 -37.22 16.60
CA ALA A 599 -20.95 -36.85 17.35
C ALA A 599 -20.07 -37.88 18.14
N ASN A 600 -18.78 -37.70 18.52
CA ASN A 600 -17.53 -37.00 18.10
C ASN A 600 -16.33 -37.53 18.97
N LEU A 601 -15.09 -37.18 18.61
CA LEU A 601 -13.75 -37.50 19.19
C LEU A 601 -13.35 -36.71 20.47
N ASP A 602 -12.23 -37.10 21.13
CA ASP A 602 -11.08 -36.19 21.45
C ASP A 602 -9.82 -36.91 22.05
N VAL A 603 -8.63 -36.32 21.86
CA VAL A 603 -7.35 -36.59 22.59
C VAL A 603 -6.52 -35.28 22.67
N THR A 604 -5.79 -35.05 23.77
CA THR A 604 -4.96 -33.86 24.09
C THR A 604 -3.48 -34.17 24.29
N MET A 605 -2.56 -33.20 24.12
CA MET A 605 -1.32 -32.99 24.92
C MET A 605 -0.56 -31.67 24.61
N GLU A 606 0.06 -31.09 25.65
CA GLU A 606 0.86 -29.84 25.81
C GLU A 606 2.36 -30.20 26.09
N ALA A 607 3.39 -29.35 26.21
CA ALA A 607 3.70 -27.91 26.08
C ALA A 607 5.24 -27.80 26.24
N ASP A 608 5.98 -27.00 25.44
CA ASP A 608 7.36 -26.56 25.81
C ASP A 608 7.97 -25.43 24.96
N LYS A 609 7.19 -24.42 24.55
CA LYS A 609 7.60 -23.43 23.52
C LYS A 609 7.72 -21.99 24.05
N HIS A 610 7.91 -21.87 25.36
CA HIS A 610 7.34 -20.78 26.14
C HIS A 610 8.04 -19.41 26.17
N LYS A 611 9.11 -19.14 25.41
CA LYS A 611 9.77 -17.81 25.51
C LYS A 611 9.99 -17.07 24.19
N HIS A 612 10.29 -17.72 23.05
CA HIS A 612 10.16 -17.06 21.72
C HIS A 612 8.72 -16.84 21.27
N GLU A 613 7.79 -17.44 22.01
CA GLU A 613 6.36 -17.31 21.89
C GLU A 613 5.84 -15.91 22.11
N ASP A 614 5.99 -15.26 23.26
CA ASP A 614 5.09 -14.16 23.70
C ASP A 614 4.55 -13.10 22.71
N VAL A 615 5.35 -12.57 21.79
CA VAL A 615 4.87 -11.58 20.78
C VAL A 615 4.24 -12.29 19.58
N ASP A 616 4.90 -13.36 19.14
CA ASP A 616 4.47 -14.25 18.06
C ASP A 616 3.30 -15.13 18.52
N SER A 617 3.18 -15.39 19.82
CA SER A 617 2.11 -16.08 20.52
C SER A 617 0.95 -15.13 20.75
N SER A 618 1.15 -13.85 21.03
CA SER A 618 0.03 -12.89 21.03
C SER A 618 -0.56 -12.77 19.61
N PHE A 619 0.28 -12.75 18.57
CA PHE A 619 -0.18 -12.78 17.18
C PHE A 619 -0.80 -14.13 16.79
N ARG A 620 -0.21 -15.25 17.20
CA ARG A 620 -0.79 -16.59 17.01
C ARG A 620 -2.09 -16.74 17.78
N VAL A 621 -2.18 -16.28 19.02
CA VAL A 621 -3.37 -16.35 19.88
C VAL A 621 -4.45 -15.45 19.32
N PHE A 622 -4.18 -14.21 18.92
CA PHE A 622 -5.17 -13.37 18.24
C PHE A 622 -5.63 -13.98 16.93
N ARG A 623 -4.71 -14.47 16.09
CA ARG A 623 -5.06 -15.14 14.83
C ARG A 623 -5.85 -16.42 15.10
N SER A 624 -5.44 -17.21 16.08
CA SER A 624 -6.10 -18.46 16.46
C SER A 624 -7.44 -18.21 17.11
N VAL A 625 -7.60 -17.18 17.94
CA VAL A 625 -8.88 -16.76 18.53
C VAL A 625 -9.78 -16.21 17.45
N LEU A 626 -9.34 -15.26 16.63
CA LEU A 626 -10.13 -14.74 15.52
C LEU A 626 -10.58 -15.85 14.58
N LEU A 627 -9.65 -16.74 14.21
CA LEU A 627 -9.94 -17.86 13.34
C LEU A 627 -10.84 -18.89 14.02
N LEU A 628 -10.63 -19.18 15.30
CA LEU A 628 -11.47 -20.10 16.07
C LEU A 628 -12.86 -19.50 16.23
N THR A 629 -13.00 -18.22 16.55
CA THR A 629 -14.27 -17.49 16.57
C THR A 629 -14.92 -17.53 15.20
N TRP A 630 -14.16 -17.33 14.13
CA TRP A 630 -14.67 -17.42 12.76
C TRP A 630 -15.13 -18.85 12.42
N LEU A 631 -14.34 -19.88 12.76
CA LEU A 631 -14.68 -21.30 12.54
C LEU A 631 -15.86 -21.74 13.39
N LEU A 632 -15.91 -21.38 14.67
CA LEU A 632 -16.99 -21.70 15.60
C LEU A 632 -18.27 -20.98 15.21
N SER A 633 -18.20 -19.70 14.83
CA SER A 633 -19.39 -18.97 14.35
C SER A 633 -19.90 -19.52 13.02
N ASN A 634 -19.01 -19.87 12.08
CA ASN A 634 -19.38 -20.55 10.84
C ASN A 634 -19.96 -21.95 11.11
N GLY A 635 -19.37 -22.72 12.03
CA GLY A 635 -19.85 -24.04 12.44
C GLY A 635 -21.19 -23.98 13.18
N ALA A 636 -21.39 -22.98 14.04
CA ALA A 636 -22.65 -22.72 14.71
C ALA A 636 -23.72 -22.30 13.70
N TRP A 637 -23.39 -21.41 12.75
CA TRP A 637 -24.30 -21.06 11.65
C TRP A 637 -24.65 -22.27 10.80
N LEU A 638 -23.66 -23.11 10.47
CA LEU A 638 -23.86 -24.37 9.76
C LEU A 638 -24.84 -25.28 10.51
N TYR A 639 -24.65 -25.46 11.82
CA TYR A 639 -25.52 -26.27 12.67
C TYR A 639 -26.93 -25.70 12.80
N VAL A 640 -27.08 -24.39 13.02
CA VAL A 640 -28.38 -23.72 13.12
C VAL A 640 -29.12 -23.82 11.78
N ALA A 641 -28.44 -23.57 10.67
CA ALA A 641 -29.04 -23.65 9.36
C ALA A 641 -29.51 -25.08 9.01
N THR A 642 -28.74 -26.12 9.36
CA THR A 642 -29.14 -27.51 9.08
C THR A 642 -30.21 -28.05 10.04
N SER A 643 -30.20 -27.63 11.30
CA SER A 643 -31.14 -28.11 12.33
C SER A 643 -32.48 -27.36 12.30
N SER A 644 -32.45 -26.05 12.04
CA SER A 644 -33.58 -25.16 12.30
C SER A 644 -34.21 -24.61 11.02
N ILE A 645 -33.55 -24.73 9.86
CA ILE A 645 -34.02 -24.15 8.59
C ILE A 645 -34.19 -25.26 7.56
N SER A 646 -35.37 -25.34 6.94
CA SER A 646 -35.56 -26.28 5.83
C SER A 646 -34.68 -25.90 4.64
N CYS A 647 -34.14 -26.91 3.94
CA CYS A 647 -33.28 -26.72 2.77
C CYS A 647 -33.87 -25.73 1.74
N SER A 648 -35.18 -25.84 1.44
CA SER A 648 -35.85 -24.92 0.51
C SER A 648 -35.88 -23.49 1.01
N CYS A 649 -36.15 -23.27 2.30
CA CYS A 649 -36.17 -21.94 2.89
C CYS A 649 -34.77 -21.32 2.87
N TYR A 650 -33.75 -22.09 3.23
CA TYR A 650 -32.37 -21.65 3.25
C TYR A 650 -31.85 -21.24 1.86
N LEU A 651 -32.06 -22.09 0.84
CA LEU A 651 -31.64 -21.78 -0.53
C LEU A 651 -32.37 -20.55 -1.08
N LYS A 652 -33.68 -20.40 -0.82
CA LYS A 652 -34.43 -19.19 -1.20
C LYS A 652 -33.85 -17.96 -0.52
N TYR A 653 -33.62 -18.00 0.79
CA TYR A 653 -33.01 -16.90 1.53
C TYR A 653 -31.66 -16.50 0.94
N LEU A 654 -30.78 -17.46 0.68
CA LEU A 654 -29.45 -17.20 0.14
C LEU A 654 -29.55 -16.60 -1.28
N SER A 655 -30.39 -17.16 -2.14
CA SER A 655 -30.62 -16.65 -3.50
C SER A 655 -31.20 -15.23 -3.49
N PHE A 656 -32.20 -14.94 -2.65
CA PHE A 656 -32.76 -13.58 -2.52
C PHE A 656 -31.75 -12.59 -1.98
N THR A 657 -30.92 -13.01 -1.02
CA THR A 657 -29.87 -12.17 -0.45
C THR A 657 -28.84 -11.80 -1.51
N VAL A 658 -28.33 -12.78 -2.26
CA VAL A 658 -27.37 -12.56 -3.35
C VAL A 658 -27.99 -11.73 -4.48
N ALA A 659 -29.24 -12.02 -4.85
CA ALA A 659 -29.98 -11.24 -5.85
C ALA A 659 -30.14 -9.79 -5.42
N THR A 660 -30.51 -9.53 -4.16
CA THR A 660 -30.68 -8.18 -3.61
C THR A 660 -29.37 -7.41 -3.66
N VAL A 661 -28.26 -8.01 -3.22
CA VAL A 661 -26.92 -7.39 -3.29
C VAL A 661 -26.56 -7.04 -4.73
N ASN A 662 -26.81 -7.95 -5.68
CA ASN A 662 -26.51 -7.71 -7.09
C ASN A 662 -27.44 -6.67 -7.74
N ILE A 663 -28.71 -6.62 -7.36
CA ILE A 663 -29.67 -5.59 -7.81
C ILE A 663 -29.23 -4.22 -7.33
N ILE A 664 -28.82 -4.07 -6.06
CA ILE A 664 -28.30 -2.80 -5.53
C ILE A 664 -27.09 -2.33 -6.34
N ARG A 665 -26.13 -3.24 -6.60
CA ARG A 665 -24.93 -2.95 -7.40
C ARG A 665 -25.28 -2.58 -8.84
N PHE A 666 -26.18 -3.34 -9.47
CA PHE A 666 -26.64 -3.09 -10.84
C PHE A 666 -27.37 -1.76 -10.96
N PHE A 667 -28.28 -1.46 -10.04
CA PHE A 667 -29.00 -0.19 -9.99
C PHE A 667 -28.03 0.99 -9.78
N GLY A 668 -27.06 0.85 -8.88
CA GLY A 668 -25.99 1.84 -8.71
C GLY A 668 -25.20 2.09 -9.99
N ALA A 669 -24.82 1.03 -10.70
CA ALA A 669 -24.13 1.13 -11.99
C ALA A 669 -25.00 1.79 -13.07
N LEU A 670 -26.30 1.49 -13.10
CA LEU A 670 -27.25 2.13 -14.01
C LEU A 670 -27.40 3.62 -13.72
N VAL A 671 -27.57 4.00 -12.45
CA VAL A 671 -27.65 5.42 -12.04
C VAL A 671 -26.35 6.15 -12.37
N PHE A 672 -25.20 5.53 -12.14
CA PHE A 672 -23.91 6.08 -12.53
C PHE A 672 -23.83 6.33 -14.04
N LEU A 673 -24.29 5.36 -14.85
CA LEU A 673 -24.33 5.48 -16.30
C LEU A 673 -25.30 6.59 -16.75
N LEU A 674 -26.48 6.68 -16.14
CA LEU A 674 -27.45 7.75 -16.41
C LEU A 674 -26.86 9.12 -16.10
N PHE A 675 -26.23 9.31 -14.93
CA PHE A 675 -25.53 10.56 -14.61
C PHE A 675 -24.41 10.88 -15.59
N ARG A 676 -23.73 9.86 -16.12
CA ARG A 676 -22.70 10.06 -17.14
C ARG A 676 -23.28 10.48 -18.48
N ILE A 677 -24.32 9.80 -18.96
CA ILE A 677 -24.99 10.10 -20.24
C ILE A 677 -25.61 11.50 -20.20
N THR A 678 -26.37 11.81 -19.15
CA THR A 678 -26.98 13.13 -18.94
C THR A 678 -25.94 14.25 -18.91
N ARG A 679 -24.83 14.10 -18.16
CA ARG A 679 -23.72 15.07 -18.17
C ARG A 679 -23.01 15.16 -19.51
N GLY A 680 -23.00 14.09 -20.29
CA GLY A 680 -22.48 14.09 -21.67
C GLY A 680 -23.39 14.86 -22.61
N ALA A 681 -24.70 14.62 -22.51
CA ALA A 681 -25.73 15.28 -23.30
C ALA A 681 -25.79 16.78 -23.03
N THR A 682 -25.80 17.20 -21.75
CA THR A 682 -25.78 18.63 -21.40
C THR A 682 -24.56 19.35 -21.96
N ARG A 683 -23.39 18.71 -22.01
CA ARG A 683 -22.19 19.28 -22.64
C ARG A 683 -22.28 19.37 -24.16
N CYS A 684 -22.91 18.38 -24.79
CA CYS A 684 -23.15 18.44 -26.22
C CYS A 684 -24.05 19.63 -26.55
N VAL A 685 -25.11 19.81 -25.75
CA VAL A 685 -26.02 20.95 -25.84
C VAL A 685 -25.31 22.28 -25.55
N GLU A 686 -24.50 22.38 -24.50
CA GLU A 686 -23.70 23.59 -24.22
C GLU A 686 -22.77 23.91 -25.38
N LYS A 687 -22.02 22.94 -25.90
CA LYS A 687 -21.14 23.17 -27.06
C LYS A 687 -21.92 23.58 -28.31
N LEU A 688 -23.06 22.96 -28.57
CA LEU A 688 -23.94 23.34 -29.68
C LEU A 688 -24.53 24.73 -29.47
N TYR A 689 -24.85 25.11 -28.24
CA TYR A 689 -25.31 26.46 -27.88
C TYR A 689 -24.20 27.48 -28.09
N TYR A 690 -22.96 27.21 -27.66
CA TYR A 690 -21.80 28.07 -27.93
C TYR A 690 -21.44 28.16 -29.43
N LEU A 691 -21.73 27.12 -30.22
CA LEU A 691 -21.53 27.13 -31.67
C LEU A 691 -22.69 27.79 -32.43
N SER A 692 -23.87 27.92 -31.83
CA SER A 692 -25.06 28.55 -32.43
C SER A 692 -25.31 29.98 -31.94
N ALA A 693 -24.79 30.35 -30.77
CA ALA A 693 -24.70 31.73 -30.31
C ALA A 693 -23.59 32.44 -31.11
N GLY A 694 -23.99 33.01 -32.25
CA GLY A 694 -23.12 33.77 -33.14
C GLY A 694 -22.68 35.09 -32.52
N GLU A 695 -21.68 35.06 -31.64
CA GLU A 695 -20.81 36.21 -31.38
C GLU A 695 -19.37 35.91 -31.82
N CYS A 696 -18.98 36.65 -32.84
CA CYS A 696 -17.67 36.67 -33.46
C CYS A 696 -16.59 37.35 -32.58
N LEU A 697 -15.43 36.67 -32.49
CA LEU A 697 -14.03 37.18 -32.57
C LEU A 697 -13.34 37.80 -31.32
N PRO A 698 -11.98 37.90 -31.25
CA PRO A 698 -10.89 37.11 -31.88
C PRO A 698 -9.71 36.77 -30.91
N ARG A 699 -9.10 35.57 -30.98
CA ARG A 699 -7.69 35.34 -30.57
C ARG A 699 -7.03 34.23 -31.38
N PHE A 700 -6.87 34.48 -32.68
CA PHE A 700 -5.74 33.96 -33.45
C PHE A 700 -4.98 35.18 -33.95
N ARG A 701 -3.98 35.63 -33.19
CA ARG A 701 -2.86 36.36 -33.79
C ARG A 701 -1.78 35.32 -34.11
N PRO A 702 -1.42 35.11 -35.38
CA PRO A 702 -0.13 34.54 -35.70
C PRO A 702 0.90 35.65 -35.46
N HIS A 703 1.80 35.49 -34.51
CA HIS A 703 3.06 36.22 -34.57
C HIS A 703 4.00 35.41 -35.45
N ASN A 704 4.07 35.82 -36.72
CA ASN A 704 5.23 35.58 -37.58
C ASN A 704 6.30 36.66 -37.30
N VAL A 705 7.55 36.25 -37.53
CA VAL A 705 8.85 36.92 -37.38
C VAL A 705 9.50 36.76 -36.01
#